data_AF-A0A9D2GJY7-F1
#
_entry.id   AF-A0A9D2GJY7-F1
#
_cell.length_a   1.000
_cell.length_b   1.000
_cell.length_c   1.000
_cell.angle_alpha   90.00
_cell.angle_beta   90.00
_cell.angle_gamma   90.00
#
_symmetry.space_group_name_H-M   'P 1'
#
loop_
_entity.id
_entity.type
_entity.pdbx_description
1 polymer ?
#
loop_
_entity_poly.entity_id
_entity_poly.type
_entity_poly.pdbx_seq_one_letter_code
_entity_poly.pdbx_strand_id
1 'polypeptide(L)'
;MFKRLLSWVVSAALLGGCLWGLPVESYAEDSTATPAEVNAMIEALFPVTHKTAVPLKEAVQAYEALSPGEQEQVTSYSKLAEAEAQLQALHDAFSVSVSGWPTSLDSSTTSWMGKCTTEEKALTRQAMAEEIRRLYVEEGYQAGETEDLALVDTWSPTWTPAGVLINLDAADSDNIGRIHGENWGFNKIGTIISAPYAGMAFSQIRYMSQDYVANGWTPLLSNTFLYDGRYYSVTWDKVKSYDSGIPEERGRVLTAEELTYTDQYPGRGLINDGNNTFRYALARYNQTHKSDGRVLGIPIANARLTDGVAYQTFRGPDGDAYIAGDPVAITAAAATPEKPEGAYAIAGEMARAFQSLGETDNARFAVTGAPLGEQYEAEGMLCQDFQLLTLAVDPETGAVTQTSNDTALMDFSIEGGQLLDNLGTGINILVPAGTDITQITPDFSIHPHSTVTPAKGPQDFTDAVTYTVTSQLGVSESCVVTVIVDGPGSPADTAAAEQVRQAIDHLPAEVSLQETAQVKLVQKQYDALSPRQKYLVDNVAKLEDALEQAETLSQGKIKVACIGDSITEGDVSGGVVQPASYPSQLQEMLGDRYEIRNFGKCGICMSKNSHYPYWGLSEFAESQAYQPDIVIIMLGTNDASTRNWSTVQGNFESDYTEFVNIYKNLESKPQIYLTKVSGVHQAAQIGIEEVNEIVERIAENTGSQLADMYTWEYNLSDSDKAKYFDDSLHPNAEGYTLMARQFKQQIFEPLEDSTLKSIEIDGRPLEGFQPDQTEYTLEIGRDDPLPVVTAVTNAEAAAVHITQAQEDYPVATLNISAGNPYFSRAYTITLKRAGGESVLEQALAAAEEALDGLHPTNETTADEVLDTAVKAVNHAQVAISWKEPFTIKMATADTAGSITGTLEFSFEGRSLVLQLEFSIEPLGGTGILAGDMDEDGEVTITDIMEACRVLARKAADIVPTPDEIAIGDLNTDGDMTIIDVMMICRILARKN
;
A
#
# COMPACT_ATOMS: atom_id res chain seq x y z
N MET A 1 38.46 -9.58 71.66
CA MET A 1 37.18 -10.00 72.27
C MET A 1 36.16 -8.88 72.16
N PHE A 2 35.25 -8.85 71.19
CA PHE A 2 35.25 -9.45 69.86
C PHE A 2 34.36 -8.55 68.97
N LYS A 3 34.97 -7.50 68.42
CA LYS A 3 34.43 -6.73 67.30
C LYS A 3 35.57 -6.48 66.32
N ARG A 4 35.26 -6.69 65.03
CA ARG A 4 36.03 -6.42 63.81
C ARG A 4 37.16 -7.38 63.47
N LEU A 5 36.80 -8.44 62.74
CA LEU A 5 37.52 -8.82 61.52
C LEU A 5 36.52 -8.72 60.36
N LEU A 6 36.95 -7.98 59.35
CA LEU A 6 36.30 -7.67 58.09
C LEU A 6 36.77 -8.72 57.05
N SER A 7 35.92 -9.00 56.05
CA SER A 7 36.32 -9.43 54.69
C SER A 7 36.64 -10.91 54.46
N TRP A 8 36.04 -11.44 53.38
CA TRP A 8 36.06 -12.83 52.85
C TRP A 8 35.13 -13.80 53.60
N VAL A 9 33.87 -14.00 53.22
CA VAL A 9 33.39 -14.42 51.88
C VAL A 9 32.16 -13.61 51.45
N VAL A 10 32.38 -12.65 50.55
CA VAL A 10 31.44 -12.39 49.45
C VAL A 10 31.89 -13.33 48.35
N SER A 11 31.08 -14.34 48.04
CA SER A 11 30.98 -15.08 46.76
C SER A 11 30.12 -16.33 46.95
N ALA A 12 28.83 -16.15 47.26
CA ALA A 12 27.77 -17.15 47.05
C ALA A 12 26.35 -16.56 47.20
N ALA A 13 26.18 -15.23 47.18
CA ALA A 13 24.86 -14.58 47.22
C ALA A 13 24.33 -14.28 45.81
N LEU A 14 24.57 -15.19 44.87
CA LEU A 14 24.13 -15.07 43.47
C LEU A 14 23.39 -16.31 42.96
N LEU A 15 23.02 -17.26 43.82
CA LEU A 15 22.21 -18.42 43.42
C LEU A 15 21.30 -18.84 44.58
N GLY A 16 20.00 -18.94 44.30
CA GLY A 16 19.07 -19.82 45.03
C GLY A 16 18.36 -19.19 46.23
N GLY A 17 17.55 -18.16 46.00
CA GLY A 17 16.50 -17.71 46.91
C GLY A 17 15.11 -18.06 46.39
N CYS A 18 14.91 -19.29 45.87
CA CYS A 18 13.57 -19.81 45.59
C CYS A 18 13.06 -20.53 46.84
N LEU A 19 12.37 -19.78 47.70
CA LEU A 19 11.41 -20.30 48.66
C LEU A 19 10.22 -19.35 48.59
N TRP A 20 9.26 -19.73 47.75
CA TRP A 20 7.87 -19.27 47.68
C TRP A 20 7.62 -17.77 47.94
N GLY A 21 7.85 -16.95 46.93
CA GLY A 21 7.21 -15.64 46.82
C GLY A 21 5.80 -15.81 46.26
N LEU A 22 4.80 -16.00 47.13
CA LEU A 22 3.40 -15.70 46.79
C LEU A 22 2.98 -14.42 47.52
N PRO A 23 2.14 -13.58 46.90
CA PRO A 23 1.55 -12.44 47.59
C PRO A 23 0.68 -12.95 48.75
N VAL A 24 0.98 -12.46 49.95
CA VAL A 24 0.16 -12.64 51.15
C VAL A 24 -1.06 -11.73 50.99
N GLU A 25 -2.21 -12.26 50.60
CA GLU A 25 -3.48 -11.56 50.77
C GLU A 25 -4.66 -12.49 51.05
N SER A 26 -5.60 -11.95 51.82
CA SER A 26 -6.44 -12.59 52.83
C SER A 26 -7.44 -13.65 52.32
N TYR A 27 -7.26 -14.89 52.78
CA TYR A 27 -8.34 -15.89 52.85
C TYR A 27 -9.06 -15.76 54.20
N ALA A 28 -10.07 -14.90 54.25
CA ALA A 28 -11.09 -14.96 55.29
C ALA A 28 -12.35 -15.58 54.67
N GLU A 29 -12.47 -16.91 54.76
CA GLU A 29 -13.68 -17.61 55.24
C GLU A 29 -13.55 -19.15 55.14
N ASP A 30 -13.84 -19.80 56.28
CA ASP A 30 -14.27 -21.19 56.49
C ASP A 30 -13.29 -22.39 56.40
N SER A 31 -12.11 -22.28 57.00
CA SER A 31 -11.42 -23.45 57.58
C SER A 31 -10.58 -23.05 58.80
N THR A 32 -11.15 -23.13 60.01
CA THR A 32 -10.41 -22.86 61.26
C THR A 32 -9.79 -24.15 61.77
N ALA A 33 -8.68 -24.58 61.17
CA ALA A 33 -7.84 -25.62 61.76
C ALA A 33 -7.37 -25.14 63.14
N THR A 34 -7.54 -25.95 64.17
CA THR A 34 -7.03 -25.67 65.52
C THR A 34 -5.50 -25.84 65.55
N PRO A 35 -4.78 -25.21 66.51
CA PRO A 35 -3.34 -25.44 66.66
C PRO A 35 -2.96 -26.92 66.78
N ALA A 36 -3.83 -27.76 67.37
CA ALA A 36 -3.61 -29.20 67.48
C ALA A 36 -3.69 -29.90 66.11
N GLU A 37 -4.62 -29.49 65.24
CA GLU A 37 -4.74 -30.00 63.87
C GLU A 37 -3.56 -29.55 63.01
N VAL A 38 -3.11 -28.29 63.12
CA VAL A 38 -1.91 -27.80 62.44
C VAL A 38 -0.66 -28.58 62.89
N ASN A 39 -0.50 -28.85 64.19
CA ASN A 39 0.60 -29.72 64.66
C ASN A 39 0.54 -31.12 64.02
N ALA A 40 -0.66 -31.72 63.89
CA ALA A 40 -0.85 -33.02 63.28
C ALA A 40 -0.55 -33.02 61.77
N MET A 41 -0.92 -31.94 61.06
CA MET A 41 -0.58 -31.73 59.65
C MET A 41 0.94 -31.68 59.45
N ILE A 42 1.65 -30.93 60.29
CA ILE A 42 3.12 -30.80 60.22
C ILE A 42 3.82 -32.14 60.51
N GLU A 43 3.35 -32.91 61.51
CA GLU A 43 3.93 -34.22 61.80
C GLU A 43 3.68 -35.24 60.67
N ALA A 44 2.55 -35.13 59.97
CA ALA A 44 2.21 -36.00 58.84
C ALA A 44 3.05 -35.76 57.58
N LEU A 45 3.86 -34.68 57.54
CA LEU A 45 4.76 -34.40 56.41
C LEU A 45 5.92 -35.39 56.30
N PHE A 46 6.21 -36.14 57.37
CA PHE A 46 7.38 -37.01 57.46
C PHE A 46 7.03 -38.50 57.32
N PRO A 47 7.83 -39.30 56.57
CA PRO A 47 9.02 -38.90 55.81
C PRO A 47 8.69 -38.02 54.60
N VAL A 48 9.54 -37.04 54.31
CA VAL A 48 9.35 -36.10 53.19
C VAL A 48 9.56 -36.85 51.88
N THR A 49 8.58 -36.75 50.97
CA THR A 49 8.61 -37.29 49.61
C THR A 49 8.09 -36.23 48.64
N HIS A 50 8.12 -36.48 47.34
CA HIS A 50 7.50 -35.60 46.35
C HIS A 50 6.01 -35.36 46.63
N LYS A 51 5.30 -36.36 47.19
CA LYS A 51 3.88 -36.27 47.60
C LYS A 51 3.64 -35.33 48.78
N THR A 52 4.70 -34.86 49.46
CA THR A 52 4.64 -33.96 50.62
C THR A 52 4.42 -32.50 50.21
N ALA A 53 4.61 -32.13 48.93
CA ALA A 53 4.57 -30.74 48.48
C ALA A 53 3.21 -30.03 48.73
N VAL A 54 2.11 -30.66 48.35
CA VAL A 54 0.75 -30.13 48.58
C VAL A 54 0.41 -30.12 50.08
N PRO A 55 0.57 -31.23 50.84
CA PRO A 55 0.37 -31.21 52.29
C PRO A 55 1.22 -30.17 53.04
N LEU A 56 2.44 -29.89 52.58
CA LEU A 56 3.31 -28.85 53.14
C LEU A 56 2.72 -27.46 52.92
N LYS A 57 2.27 -27.15 51.69
CA LYS A 57 1.58 -25.89 51.36
C LYS A 57 0.33 -25.70 52.23
N GLU A 58 -0.47 -26.75 52.38
CA GLU A 58 -1.67 -26.73 53.23
C GLU A 58 -1.34 -26.52 54.71
N ALA A 59 -0.27 -27.15 55.22
CA ALA A 59 0.17 -26.97 56.61
C ALA A 59 0.69 -25.54 56.87
N VAL A 60 1.41 -24.95 55.92
CA VAL A 60 1.88 -23.55 55.98
C VAL A 60 0.69 -22.60 55.96
N GLN A 61 -0.25 -22.77 55.02
CA GLN A 61 -1.45 -21.93 54.92
C GLN A 61 -2.33 -22.05 56.18
N ALA A 62 -2.55 -23.27 56.69
CA ALA A 62 -3.32 -23.48 57.91
C ALA A 62 -2.65 -22.83 59.13
N TYR A 63 -1.31 -22.78 59.19
CA TYR A 63 -0.58 -22.05 60.22
C TYR A 63 -0.71 -20.52 60.06
N GLU A 64 -0.57 -19.99 58.84
CA GLU A 64 -0.68 -18.55 58.55
C GLU A 64 -2.08 -18.00 58.80
N ALA A 65 -3.11 -18.84 58.65
CA ALA A 65 -4.50 -18.50 58.94
C ALA A 65 -4.82 -18.43 60.46
N LEU A 66 -3.96 -18.98 61.33
CA LEU A 66 -4.13 -18.87 62.78
C LEU A 66 -3.88 -17.44 63.27
N SER A 67 -4.57 -17.04 64.34
CA SER A 67 -4.23 -15.78 65.02
C SER A 67 -2.82 -15.86 65.66
N PRO A 68 -2.14 -14.73 65.90
CA PRO A 68 -0.79 -14.74 66.49
C PRO A 68 -0.68 -15.52 67.81
N GLY A 69 -1.73 -15.52 68.66
CA GLY A 69 -1.74 -16.28 69.92
C GLY A 69 -2.04 -17.77 69.78
N GLU A 70 -2.59 -18.19 68.64
CA GLU A 70 -2.81 -19.60 68.29
C GLU A 70 -1.56 -20.19 67.61
N GLN A 71 -0.85 -19.39 66.81
CA GLN A 71 0.45 -19.74 66.23
C GLN A 71 1.48 -20.11 67.30
N GLU A 72 1.53 -19.39 68.43
CA GLU A 72 2.40 -19.72 69.57
C GLU A 72 2.14 -21.11 70.17
N GLN A 73 0.97 -21.71 69.94
CA GLN A 73 0.60 -23.04 70.43
C GLN A 73 1.00 -24.17 69.46
N VAL A 74 1.53 -23.85 68.28
CA VAL A 74 2.02 -24.82 67.28
C VAL A 74 3.48 -25.17 67.58
N THR A 75 3.67 -26.20 68.40
CA THR A 75 5.00 -26.64 68.85
C THR A 75 5.87 -27.29 67.78
N SER A 76 5.30 -27.78 66.67
CA SER A 76 6.03 -28.45 65.59
C SER A 76 6.47 -27.51 64.47
N TYR A 77 6.20 -26.20 64.55
CA TYR A 77 6.48 -25.21 63.49
C TYR A 77 7.92 -25.27 62.93
N SER A 78 8.93 -25.49 63.78
CA SER A 78 10.33 -25.58 63.36
C SER A 78 10.62 -26.71 62.35
N LYS A 79 9.73 -27.71 62.24
CA LYS A 79 9.84 -28.80 61.27
C LYS A 79 9.37 -28.43 59.86
N LEU A 80 8.65 -27.32 59.68
CA LEU A 80 8.26 -26.85 58.34
C LEU A 80 9.48 -26.51 57.49
N ALA A 81 10.44 -25.75 58.04
CA ALA A 81 11.70 -25.43 57.37
C ALA A 81 12.55 -26.68 57.05
N GLU A 82 12.45 -27.72 57.89
CA GLU A 82 13.10 -29.01 57.62
C GLU A 82 12.42 -29.75 56.46
N ALA A 83 11.08 -29.77 56.44
CA ALA A 83 10.32 -30.36 55.34
C ALA A 83 10.57 -29.65 54.01
N GLU A 84 10.60 -28.32 54.01
CA GLU A 84 10.95 -27.48 52.87
C GLU A 84 12.35 -27.78 52.33
N ALA A 85 13.36 -27.83 53.20
CA ALA A 85 14.73 -28.12 52.79
C ALA A 85 14.88 -29.54 52.21
N GLN A 86 14.19 -30.53 52.78
CA GLN A 86 14.19 -31.91 52.25
C GLN A 86 13.45 -31.99 50.90
N LEU A 87 12.36 -31.26 50.73
CA LEU A 87 11.63 -31.18 49.47
C LEU A 87 12.45 -30.48 48.38
N GLN A 88 13.16 -29.39 48.72
CA GLN A 88 14.08 -28.71 47.82
C GLN A 88 15.25 -29.63 47.41
N ALA A 89 15.77 -30.44 48.34
CA ALA A 89 16.80 -31.41 48.00
C ALA A 89 16.29 -32.50 47.03
N LEU A 90 15.01 -32.90 47.14
CA LEU A 90 14.36 -33.77 46.14
C LEU A 90 14.21 -33.05 44.79
N HIS A 91 13.93 -31.75 44.81
CA HIS A 91 13.81 -30.91 43.60
C HIS A 91 15.14 -30.84 42.86
N ASP A 92 16.21 -30.49 43.57
CA ASP A 92 17.56 -30.34 43.01
C ASP A 92 18.13 -31.69 42.50
N ALA A 93 17.72 -32.81 43.12
CA ALA A 93 18.15 -34.15 42.73
C ALA A 93 17.35 -34.73 41.54
N PHE A 94 16.13 -34.23 41.26
CA PHE A 94 15.28 -34.77 40.21
C PHE A 94 15.70 -34.26 38.82
N SER A 95 16.24 -35.16 38.01
CA SER A 95 16.62 -34.93 36.62
C SER A 95 15.67 -35.64 35.67
N VAL A 96 15.17 -34.92 34.67
CA VAL A 96 14.35 -35.47 33.58
C VAL A 96 14.81 -34.88 32.26
N SER A 97 14.93 -35.73 31.24
CA SER A 97 15.23 -35.34 29.87
C SER A 97 14.03 -35.67 28.97
N VAL A 98 13.72 -34.76 28.04
CA VAL A 98 12.67 -34.94 27.03
C VAL A 98 13.35 -35.17 25.68
N SER A 99 13.01 -36.26 25.00
CA SER A 99 13.65 -36.70 23.75
C SER A 99 12.64 -37.05 22.65
N GLY A 100 13.09 -36.98 21.40
CA GLY A 100 12.27 -37.31 20.23
C GLY A 100 11.22 -36.26 19.83
N TRP A 101 10.74 -36.36 18.59
CA TRP A 101 9.55 -35.69 18.08
C TRP A 101 8.78 -36.72 17.24
N PRO A 102 7.44 -36.74 17.24
CA PRO A 102 6.69 -37.64 16.37
C PRO A 102 7.12 -37.55 14.90
N THR A 103 7.30 -38.69 14.24
CA THR A 103 7.68 -38.77 12.81
C THR A 103 6.59 -38.25 11.86
N SER A 104 5.35 -38.09 12.36
CA SER A 104 4.19 -37.50 11.66
C SER A 104 4.25 -35.98 11.53
N LEU A 105 5.21 -35.31 12.19
CA LEU A 105 5.50 -33.88 12.02
C LEU A 105 6.22 -33.64 10.69
N ASP A 106 5.59 -33.98 9.58
CA ASP A 106 6.07 -33.63 8.25
C ASP A 106 5.88 -32.11 8.02
N SER A 107 6.93 -31.50 7.50
CA SER A 107 7.05 -30.13 7.00
C SER A 107 5.91 -29.66 6.07
N SER A 108 5.12 -30.59 5.52
CA SER A 108 4.04 -30.33 4.58
C SER A 108 2.68 -29.99 5.23
N THR A 109 2.51 -30.20 6.54
CA THR A 109 1.24 -29.88 7.26
C THR A 109 1.48 -28.92 8.45
N THR A 110 1.32 -27.62 8.19
CA THR A 110 0.84 -26.49 9.04
C THR A 110 1.09 -26.39 10.56
N SER A 111 1.84 -27.26 11.22
CA SER A 111 2.20 -27.10 12.63
C SER A 111 3.39 -26.14 12.82
N TRP A 112 3.32 -25.22 13.79
CA TRP A 112 4.42 -24.27 14.09
C TRP A 112 5.75 -25.00 14.37
N MET A 113 5.70 -26.19 15.00
CA MET A 113 6.87 -27.04 15.26
C MET A 113 7.57 -27.57 14.00
N GLY A 114 6.83 -27.84 12.92
CA GLY A 114 7.41 -28.28 11.64
C GLY A 114 8.36 -27.22 11.07
N LYS A 115 8.09 -25.95 11.37
CA LYS A 115 8.86 -24.78 10.95
C LYS A 115 9.91 -24.30 11.96
N CYS A 116 9.93 -24.88 13.17
CA CYS A 116 10.90 -24.51 14.20
C CYS A 116 12.33 -24.93 13.87
N THR A 117 13.26 -24.06 14.25
CA THR A 117 14.70 -24.32 14.26
C THR A 117 15.06 -25.41 15.28
N THR A 118 16.26 -25.98 15.13
CA THR A 118 16.81 -26.95 16.09
C THR A 118 16.91 -26.35 17.50
N GLU A 119 17.22 -25.06 17.61
CA GLU A 119 17.33 -24.33 18.88
C GLU A 119 15.96 -24.14 19.53
N GLU A 120 14.95 -23.71 18.78
CA GLU A 120 13.57 -23.58 19.27
C GLU A 120 13.00 -24.92 19.77
N LYS A 121 13.31 -26.00 19.05
CA LYS A 121 12.97 -27.36 19.48
C LYS A 121 13.69 -27.74 20.78
N ALA A 122 14.95 -27.34 20.95
CA ALA A 122 15.70 -27.59 22.17
C ALA A 122 15.14 -26.80 23.36
N LEU A 123 14.84 -25.50 23.18
CA LEU A 123 14.21 -24.65 24.18
C LEU A 123 12.83 -25.19 24.61
N THR A 124 12.04 -25.68 23.65
CA THR A 124 10.73 -26.27 23.95
C THR A 124 10.87 -27.52 24.82
N ARG A 125 11.82 -28.41 24.51
CA ARG A 125 12.09 -29.60 25.34
C ARG A 125 12.56 -29.22 26.75
N GLN A 126 13.37 -28.17 26.87
CA GLN A 126 13.80 -27.66 28.16
C GLN A 126 12.62 -27.13 28.98
N ALA A 127 11.74 -26.32 28.39
CA ALA A 127 10.55 -25.80 29.07
C ALA A 127 9.61 -26.93 29.54
N MET A 128 9.46 -27.98 28.71
CA MET A 128 8.66 -29.16 29.07
C MET A 128 9.30 -29.97 30.22
N ALA A 129 10.62 -30.19 30.18
CA ALA A 129 11.35 -30.89 31.24
C ALA A 129 11.23 -30.15 32.58
N GLU A 130 11.33 -28.82 32.56
CA GLU A 130 11.12 -27.99 33.75
C GLU A 130 9.72 -28.16 34.32
N GLU A 131 8.71 -28.21 33.45
CA GLU A 131 7.33 -28.39 33.90
C GLU A 131 7.07 -29.77 34.50
N ILE A 132 7.69 -30.82 33.95
CA ILE A 132 7.62 -32.17 34.51
C ILE A 132 8.26 -32.21 35.91
N ARG A 133 9.43 -31.58 36.07
CA ARG A 133 10.11 -31.47 37.38
C ARG A 133 9.21 -30.76 38.39
N ARG A 134 8.62 -29.63 37.99
CA ARG A 134 7.68 -28.89 38.82
C ARG A 134 6.50 -29.74 39.27
N LEU A 135 5.84 -30.40 38.32
CA LEU A 135 4.72 -31.29 38.64
C LEU A 135 5.13 -32.42 39.60
N TYR A 136 6.32 -32.97 39.40
CA TYR A 136 6.84 -34.03 40.26
C TYR A 136 7.06 -33.54 41.69
N VAL A 137 7.88 -32.51 41.89
CA VAL A 137 8.36 -32.14 43.23
C VAL A 137 7.57 -31.04 43.91
N GLU A 138 6.98 -30.11 43.16
CA GLU A 138 6.25 -28.98 43.74
C GLU A 138 4.74 -29.22 43.85
N GLU A 139 4.19 -30.09 43.01
CA GLU A 139 2.77 -30.41 42.97
C GLU A 139 2.48 -31.87 43.36
N GLY A 140 3.51 -32.69 43.58
CA GLY A 140 3.39 -34.06 44.08
C GLY A 140 2.80 -35.08 43.10
N TYR A 141 2.82 -34.77 41.79
CA TYR A 141 2.44 -35.74 40.75
C TYR A 141 3.49 -36.82 40.60
N GLN A 142 3.06 -38.05 40.35
CA GLN A 142 3.99 -39.14 40.11
C GLN A 142 4.33 -39.21 38.62
N ALA A 143 5.26 -38.37 38.14
CA ALA A 143 5.65 -38.34 36.72
C ALA A 143 6.53 -39.54 36.26
N GLY A 144 6.95 -40.40 37.19
CA GLY A 144 7.86 -41.53 36.94
C GLY A 144 9.33 -41.14 37.15
N GLU A 145 10.10 -42.00 37.82
CA GLU A 145 11.56 -41.88 37.92
C GLU A 145 12.19 -42.37 36.61
N THR A 146 12.15 -41.55 35.56
CA THR A 146 12.71 -41.90 34.24
C THR A 146 13.67 -40.83 33.77
N GLU A 147 14.90 -41.22 33.42
CA GLU A 147 15.92 -40.30 32.90
C GLU A 147 15.55 -39.73 31.51
N ASP A 148 14.80 -40.48 30.69
CA ASP A 148 14.41 -40.10 29.33
C ASP A 148 12.90 -40.35 29.06
N LEU A 149 12.17 -39.30 28.70
CA LEU A 149 10.78 -39.36 28.22
C LEU A 149 10.72 -39.13 26.71
N ALA A 150 9.90 -39.91 26.00
CA ALA A 150 9.64 -39.74 24.57
C ALA A 150 8.30 -39.02 24.33
N LEU A 151 8.28 -38.01 23.45
CA LEU A 151 7.07 -37.27 23.07
C LEU A 151 6.16 -38.10 22.16
N VAL A 152 4.84 -38.10 22.43
CA VAL A 152 3.83 -38.89 21.68
C VAL A 152 2.80 -37.97 21.02
N ASP A 153 2.40 -38.32 19.79
CA ASP A 153 1.41 -37.64 18.95
C ASP A 153 -0.04 -37.87 19.42
N THR A 154 -0.93 -36.90 19.20
CA THR A 154 -2.39 -37.08 19.34
C THR A 154 -3.17 -36.85 18.06
N TRP A 155 -3.75 -37.95 17.57
CA TRP A 155 -5.11 -38.18 17.07
C TRP A 155 -5.93 -37.14 16.27
N SER A 156 -5.39 -36.06 15.71
CA SER A 156 -6.04 -35.41 14.55
C SER A 156 -5.15 -34.40 13.81
N PRO A 157 -4.91 -34.57 12.49
CA PRO A 157 -4.24 -33.58 11.65
C PRO A 157 -5.15 -32.46 11.11
N THR A 158 -6.45 -32.45 11.42
CA THR A 158 -7.42 -31.62 10.68
C THR A 158 -7.97 -30.38 11.41
N TRP A 159 -7.73 -30.20 12.71
CA TRP A 159 -8.38 -29.10 13.47
C TRP A 159 -7.56 -28.40 14.56
N THR A 160 -6.23 -28.55 14.62
CA THR A 160 -5.44 -27.98 15.74
C THR A 160 -4.07 -27.44 15.33
N PRO A 161 -3.67 -26.24 15.79
CA PRO A 161 -2.26 -25.87 15.86
C PRO A 161 -1.57 -26.76 16.91
N ALA A 162 -0.40 -27.29 16.56
CA ALA A 162 0.24 -28.39 17.26
C ALA A 162 0.48 -28.14 18.76
N GLY A 163 -0.24 -28.88 19.61
CA GLY A 163 0.12 -29.13 20.99
C GLY A 163 0.71 -30.54 21.11
N VAL A 164 1.78 -30.70 21.88
CA VAL A 164 2.38 -32.01 22.14
C VAL A 164 1.96 -32.51 23.51
N LEU A 165 1.54 -33.77 23.56
CA LEU A 165 1.19 -34.45 24.80
C LEU A 165 2.33 -35.34 25.27
N ILE A 166 2.61 -35.26 26.56
CA ILE A 166 3.57 -36.14 27.23
C ILE A 166 2.77 -37.24 27.92
N ASN A 167 2.94 -38.49 27.46
CA ASN A 167 2.40 -39.65 28.15
C ASN A 167 3.42 -40.09 29.21
N LEU A 168 3.05 -39.93 30.48
CA LEU A 168 3.86 -40.36 31.62
C LEU A 168 3.60 -41.85 31.88
N ASP A 169 4.22 -42.74 31.10
CA ASP A 169 4.08 -44.19 31.34
C ASP A 169 5.44 -44.90 31.22
N ALA A 170 5.97 -45.34 32.36
CA ALA A 170 6.95 -46.42 32.41
C ALA A 170 6.59 -47.55 33.40
N ALA A 171 5.53 -47.38 34.22
CA ALA A 171 4.96 -48.28 35.26
C ALA A 171 5.94 -48.84 36.34
N ASP A 172 5.57 -49.07 37.61
CA ASP A 172 4.25 -49.40 38.16
C ASP A 172 4.02 -48.90 39.62
N SER A 173 2.74 -48.76 39.97
CA SER A 173 2.09 -48.40 41.25
C SER A 173 1.94 -46.91 41.62
N ASP A 174 0.70 -46.45 41.40
CA ASP A 174 -0.01 -45.25 41.91
C ASP A 174 -0.19 -44.03 40.98
N ASN A 175 0.18 -44.15 39.70
CA ASN A 175 -0.57 -43.50 38.60
C ASN A 175 -1.65 -44.47 38.09
N ILE A 176 -2.78 -44.57 38.80
CA ILE A 176 -3.88 -45.41 38.31
C ILE A 176 -4.48 -44.78 37.05
N GLY A 177 -3.99 -45.26 35.90
CA GLY A 177 -4.75 -45.42 34.69
C GLY A 177 -4.17 -44.72 33.46
N ARG A 178 -3.51 -45.52 32.60
CA ARG A 178 -3.42 -45.33 31.14
C ARG A 178 -4.53 -44.43 30.58
N ILE A 179 -4.20 -43.36 29.86
CA ILE A 179 -5.17 -42.70 28.96
C ILE A 179 -5.57 -43.68 27.83
N HIS A 180 -4.69 -44.62 27.46
CA HIS A 180 -4.93 -45.61 26.41
C HIS A 180 -4.86 -47.05 26.91
N GLY A 181 -6.00 -47.60 27.35
CA GLY A 181 -6.25 -49.02 27.50
C GLY A 181 -7.66 -49.33 27.02
N GLU A 182 -7.88 -50.53 26.49
CA GLU A 182 -9.04 -50.99 25.68
C GLU A 182 -10.46 -50.83 26.30
N ASN A 183 -10.60 -50.20 27.48
CA ASN A 183 -11.88 -49.85 28.09
C ASN A 183 -11.93 -48.34 28.37
N TRP A 184 -12.72 -47.63 27.56
CA TRP A 184 -13.00 -46.19 27.62
C TRP A 184 -13.89 -45.80 28.82
N GLY A 185 -13.42 -46.05 30.05
CA GLY A 185 -14.06 -45.60 31.28
C GLY A 185 -13.45 -44.28 31.78
N PHE A 186 -14.28 -43.24 31.88
CA PHE A 186 -13.98 -41.85 32.28
C PHE A 186 -13.53 -41.63 33.75
N ASN A 187 -12.75 -42.54 34.35
CA ASN A 187 -12.41 -42.49 35.80
C ASN A 187 -10.88 -42.50 36.07
N LYS A 188 -10.09 -41.60 35.47
CA LYS A 188 -8.60 -41.64 35.59
C LYS A 188 -7.99 -40.24 35.79
N ILE A 189 -6.97 -40.14 36.64
CA ILE A 189 -6.23 -38.90 36.95
C ILE A 189 -4.96 -38.83 36.10
N GLY A 190 -4.78 -37.73 35.35
CA GLY A 190 -3.54 -37.40 34.65
C GLY A 190 -3.38 -35.89 34.54
N THR A 191 -2.15 -35.40 34.49
CA THR A 191 -1.81 -34.00 34.16
C THR A 191 -1.46 -33.89 32.68
N ILE A 192 -1.71 -32.72 32.09
CA ILE A 192 -1.36 -32.41 30.70
C ILE A 192 -0.31 -31.31 30.75
N ILE A 193 0.77 -31.50 29.99
CA ILE A 193 1.73 -30.45 29.65
C ILE A 193 1.55 -30.14 28.18
N SER A 194 1.37 -28.87 27.85
CA SER A 194 1.15 -28.37 26.50
C SER A 194 2.16 -27.27 26.18
N ALA A 195 2.71 -27.32 24.98
CA ALA A 195 3.53 -26.24 24.42
C ALA A 195 2.72 -25.50 23.35
N PRO A 196 2.19 -24.29 23.63
CA PRO A 196 1.42 -23.52 22.65
C PRO A 196 2.31 -22.86 21.59
N TYR A 197 3.58 -22.57 21.92
CA TYR A 197 4.57 -21.92 21.07
C TYR A 197 5.98 -22.42 21.42
N ALA A 198 6.96 -22.10 20.57
CA ALA A 198 8.35 -22.47 20.76
C ALA A 198 8.92 -21.94 22.08
N GLY A 199 9.57 -22.82 22.85
CA GLY A 199 10.20 -22.47 24.12
C GLY A 199 9.24 -22.27 25.29
N MET A 200 7.95 -22.54 25.12
CA MET A 200 6.92 -22.35 26.15
C MET A 200 6.28 -23.68 26.54
N ALA A 201 6.00 -23.88 27.83
CA ALA A 201 5.30 -25.07 28.31
C ALA A 201 4.44 -24.77 29.55
N PHE A 202 3.20 -25.27 29.54
CA PHE A 202 2.23 -25.05 30.61
C PHE A 202 1.53 -26.34 30.99
N SER A 203 1.17 -26.48 32.26
CA SER A 203 0.43 -27.63 32.77
C SER A 203 -0.89 -27.31 33.42
N GLN A 204 -1.78 -28.29 33.33
CA GLN A 204 -3.02 -28.34 34.09
C GLN A 204 -2.83 -29.20 35.34
N ILE A 205 -3.25 -28.68 36.48
CA ILE A 205 -3.23 -29.40 37.76
C ILE A 205 -4.65 -29.73 38.25
N ARG A 206 -4.70 -30.73 39.13
CA ARG A 206 -5.81 -31.29 39.90
C ARG A 206 -6.82 -32.04 39.04
N TYR A 207 -7.71 -31.33 38.35
CA TYR A 207 -8.79 -31.96 37.60
C TYR A 207 -8.64 -31.80 36.09
N MET A 208 -8.77 -32.92 35.37
CA MET A 208 -8.98 -32.93 33.93
C MET A 208 -10.49 -32.95 33.66
N SER A 209 -11.01 -31.98 32.91
CA SER A 209 -12.42 -31.98 32.50
C SER A 209 -12.66 -33.05 31.43
N GLN A 210 -13.75 -33.82 31.54
CA GLN A 210 -14.19 -34.79 30.52
C GLN A 210 -14.28 -34.17 29.11
N ASP A 211 -14.65 -32.89 29.05
CA ASP A 211 -14.76 -32.09 27.83
C ASP A 211 -13.42 -31.80 27.13
N TYR A 212 -12.30 -31.78 27.85
CA TYR A 212 -10.97 -31.55 27.25
C TYR A 212 -10.58 -32.72 26.32
N VAL A 213 -11.08 -33.92 26.63
CA VAL A 213 -10.85 -35.14 25.85
C VAL A 213 -11.94 -35.35 24.79
N ALA A 214 -13.17 -34.87 25.04
CA ALA A 214 -14.34 -35.12 24.18
C ALA A 214 -14.61 -34.05 23.10
N ASN A 215 -14.24 -32.78 23.30
CA ASN A 215 -14.68 -31.66 22.44
C ASN A 215 -13.55 -30.97 21.64
N GLY A 216 -12.39 -31.62 21.48
CA GLY A 216 -11.25 -31.07 20.76
C GLY A 216 -10.23 -30.42 21.70
N TRP A 217 -8.96 -30.76 21.48
CA TRP A 217 -7.83 -30.38 22.33
C TRP A 217 -7.38 -28.94 22.02
N THR A 218 -7.32 -28.06 23.02
CA THR A 218 -6.94 -26.64 22.83
C THR A 218 -5.70 -26.30 23.65
N PRO A 219 -4.62 -25.72 23.07
CA PRO A 219 -3.39 -25.46 23.82
C PRO A 219 -3.59 -24.54 25.03
N LEU A 220 -2.86 -24.84 26.11
CA LEU A 220 -2.79 -24.00 27.32
C LEU A 220 -1.94 -22.76 27.05
N LEU A 221 -2.39 -21.61 27.54
CA LEU A 221 -1.67 -20.32 27.49
C LEU A 221 -1.13 -19.89 28.86
N SER A 222 -1.47 -20.66 29.91
CA SER A 222 -1.01 -20.47 31.28
C SER A 222 -1.01 -21.81 31.99
N ASN A 223 -0.28 -21.89 33.11
CA ASN A 223 -0.56 -22.95 34.09
C ASN A 223 -1.94 -22.71 34.71
N THR A 224 -2.49 -23.74 35.34
CA THR A 224 -3.67 -23.53 36.21
C THR A 224 -3.27 -22.72 37.44
N PHE A 225 -4.06 -21.71 37.78
CA PHE A 225 -3.82 -20.83 38.93
C PHE A 225 -5.09 -20.61 39.75
N LEU A 226 -4.92 -20.33 41.05
CA LEU A 226 -6.02 -20.05 41.97
C LEU A 226 -6.27 -18.54 42.03
N TYR A 227 -7.52 -18.13 41.88
CA TYR A 227 -7.94 -16.74 42.01
C TYR A 227 -9.39 -16.70 42.52
N ASP A 228 -9.67 -15.88 43.54
CA ASP A 228 -11.03 -15.70 44.08
C ASP A 228 -11.76 -17.03 44.41
N GLY A 229 -11.07 -17.95 45.12
CA GLY A 229 -11.61 -19.25 45.51
C GLY A 229 -11.87 -20.23 44.35
N ARG A 230 -11.36 -19.93 43.14
CA ARG A 230 -11.58 -20.75 41.94
C ARG A 230 -10.27 -21.00 41.21
N TYR A 231 -10.11 -22.21 40.70
CA TYR A 231 -9.02 -22.55 39.80
C TYR A 231 -9.37 -22.13 38.37
N TYR A 232 -8.43 -21.49 37.68
CA TYR A 232 -8.56 -21.06 36.30
C TYR A 232 -7.51 -21.69 35.40
N SER A 233 -7.90 -21.98 34.16
CA SER A 233 -7.02 -22.39 33.08
C SER A 233 -7.39 -21.62 31.81
N VAL A 234 -6.41 -20.91 31.24
CA VAL A 234 -6.60 -20.12 30.01
C VAL A 234 -6.10 -20.93 28.82
N THR A 235 -6.99 -21.16 27.85
CA THR A 235 -6.70 -21.89 26.62
C THR A 235 -6.91 -20.98 25.40
N TRP A 236 -6.55 -21.47 24.21
CA TRP A 236 -6.71 -20.70 22.97
C TRP A 236 -8.15 -20.25 22.69
N ASP A 237 -9.15 -21.05 23.03
CA ASP A 237 -10.55 -20.83 22.64
C ASP A 237 -11.49 -20.62 23.83
N LYS A 238 -11.06 -20.89 25.07
CA LYS A 238 -11.89 -20.76 26.28
C LYS A 238 -11.08 -20.42 27.52
N VAL A 239 -11.74 -19.84 28.52
CA VAL A 239 -11.29 -19.84 29.91
C VAL A 239 -12.12 -20.86 30.69
N LYS A 240 -11.43 -21.76 31.38
CA LYS A 240 -12.04 -22.86 32.15
C LYS A 240 -11.84 -22.57 33.63
N SER A 241 -12.88 -22.78 34.45
CA SER A 241 -12.76 -22.64 35.91
C SER A 241 -13.59 -23.65 36.71
N TYR A 242 -13.17 -23.91 37.94
CA TYR A 242 -13.90 -24.74 38.91
C TYR A 242 -13.62 -24.25 40.33
N ASP A 243 -14.53 -24.57 41.26
CA ASP A 243 -14.43 -24.18 42.67
C ASP A 243 -13.31 -24.95 43.39
N SER A 244 -12.50 -24.25 44.19
CA SER A 244 -11.40 -24.87 44.94
C SER A 244 -11.87 -25.76 46.09
N GLY A 245 -13.11 -25.56 46.58
CA GLY A 245 -13.73 -26.35 47.64
C GLY A 245 -14.24 -27.73 47.20
N ILE A 246 -14.12 -28.09 45.92
CA ILE A 246 -14.54 -29.40 45.42
C ILE A 246 -13.58 -30.48 45.95
N PRO A 247 -14.06 -31.46 46.76
CA PRO A 247 -13.20 -32.44 47.41
C PRO A 247 -12.38 -33.26 46.40
N GLU A 248 -11.06 -33.29 46.61
CA GLU A 248 -10.09 -34.08 45.84
C GLU A 248 -10.25 -35.59 46.09
N GLU A 249 -11.36 -36.15 45.62
CA GLU A 249 -11.53 -37.60 45.60
C GLU A 249 -10.66 -38.20 44.49
N ARG A 250 -9.69 -39.04 44.88
CA ARG A 250 -8.85 -39.76 43.92
C ARG A 250 -9.72 -40.55 42.93
N GLY A 251 -9.66 -40.16 41.66
CA GLY A 251 -10.29 -40.86 40.52
C GLY A 251 -11.59 -40.23 40.03
N ARG A 252 -11.99 -39.06 40.55
CA ARG A 252 -13.19 -38.35 40.14
C ARG A 252 -12.91 -37.33 39.03
N VAL A 253 -13.69 -37.39 37.94
CA VAL A 253 -13.74 -36.37 36.90
C VAL A 253 -14.81 -35.33 37.27
N LEU A 254 -14.50 -34.04 37.10
CA LEU A 254 -15.48 -32.99 37.33
C LEU A 254 -16.62 -33.10 36.32
N THR A 255 -17.84 -33.03 36.83
CA THR A 255 -19.04 -32.99 35.98
C THR A 255 -19.11 -31.66 35.22
N ALA A 256 -19.88 -31.62 34.14
CA ALA A 256 -20.12 -30.38 33.40
C ALA A 256 -20.80 -29.28 34.26
N GLU A 257 -21.46 -29.66 35.36
CA GLU A 257 -22.09 -28.72 36.31
C GLU A 257 -21.07 -28.09 37.28
N GLU A 258 -19.92 -28.75 37.49
CA GLU A 258 -18.84 -28.29 38.38
C GLU A 258 -17.79 -27.44 37.65
N LEU A 259 -17.83 -27.45 36.33
CA LEU A 259 -16.95 -26.70 35.44
C LEU A 259 -17.69 -25.52 34.84
N THR A 260 -17.05 -24.36 34.85
CA THR A 260 -17.55 -23.14 34.22
C THR A 260 -16.65 -22.75 33.06
N TYR A 261 -17.28 -22.38 31.94
CA TYR A 261 -16.59 -21.94 30.72
C TYR A 261 -16.98 -20.51 30.41
N THR A 262 -16.01 -19.70 30.00
CA THR A 262 -16.28 -18.44 29.32
C THR A 262 -15.65 -18.47 27.94
N ASP A 263 -16.36 -17.89 26.97
CA ASP A 263 -15.77 -17.61 25.68
C ASP A 263 -14.94 -16.31 25.72
N GLN A 264 -14.54 -15.77 26.87
CA GLN A 264 -13.70 -14.57 26.94
C GLN A 264 -12.24 -15.00 26.97
N TYR A 265 -11.69 -15.36 25.82
CA TYR A 265 -10.30 -15.81 25.67
C TYR A 265 -9.42 -14.73 25.01
N PRO A 266 -8.08 -14.87 25.07
CA PRO A 266 -7.15 -13.87 24.54
C PRO A 266 -7.37 -13.57 23.06
N GLY A 267 -7.53 -12.29 22.75
CA GLY A 267 -7.73 -11.74 21.41
C GLY A 267 -9.15 -11.84 20.86
N ARG A 268 -10.04 -12.65 21.45
CA ARG A 268 -11.41 -12.83 20.92
C ARG A 268 -12.11 -11.50 20.73
N GLY A 269 -12.67 -11.27 19.54
CA GLY A 269 -13.32 -10.02 19.15
C GLY A 269 -12.57 -9.29 18.04
N LEU A 270 -11.31 -9.68 17.77
CA LEU A 270 -10.55 -9.24 16.61
C LEU A 270 -10.94 -10.02 15.35
N ILE A 271 -10.84 -9.37 14.18
CA ILE A 271 -11.05 -9.96 12.86
C ILE A 271 -9.72 -10.63 12.41
N ASN A 272 -9.79 -11.73 11.64
CA ASN A 272 -8.63 -12.49 11.13
C ASN A 272 -7.75 -13.12 12.25
N ASP A 273 -6.44 -13.26 12.00
CA ASP A 273 -5.48 -13.93 12.89
C ASP A 273 -4.99 -13.08 14.09
N GLY A 274 -5.57 -11.89 14.33
CA GLY A 274 -5.19 -11.02 15.45
C GLY A 274 -5.35 -11.67 16.83
N ASN A 275 -6.18 -12.72 16.93
CA ASN A 275 -6.29 -13.56 18.12
C ASN A 275 -4.93 -14.20 18.50
N ASN A 276 -4.14 -14.62 17.51
CA ASN A 276 -2.88 -15.32 17.76
C ASN A 276 -1.83 -14.40 18.38
N THR A 277 -1.81 -13.11 18.04
CA THR A 277 -0.92 -12.12 18.63
C THR A 277 -1.18 -11.95 20.13
N PHE A 278 -2.45 -11.85 20.54
CA PHE A 278 -2.82 -11.74 21.95
C PHE A 278 -2.56 -13.02 22.73
N ARG A 279 -2.81 -14.19 22.13
CA ARG A 279 -2.49 -15.49 22.71
C ARG A 279 -0.98 -15.65 22.93
N TYR A 280 -0.18 -15.24 21.94
CA TYR A 280 1.28 -15.27 22.03
C TYR A 280 1.79 -14.33 23.13
N ALA A 281 1.27 -13.09 23.20
CA ALA A 281 1.63 -12.14 24.25
C ALA A 281 1.31 -12.66 25.66
N LEU A 282 0.14 -13.26 25.86
CA LEU A 282 -0.22 -13.90 27.13
C LEU A 282 0.74 -15.05 27.48
N ALA A 283 0.97 -15.96 26.53
CA ALA A 283 1.83 -17.12 26.74
C ALA A 283 3.27 -16.68 27.03
N ARG A 284 3.79 -15.69 26.30
CA ARG A 284 5.12 -15.12 26.52
C ARG A 284 5.25 -14.54 27.92
N TYR A 285 4.31 -13.69 28.34
CA TYR A 285 4.32 -13.12 29.69
C TYR A 285 4.32 -14.21 30.76
N ASN A 286 3.40 -15.17 30.65
CA ASN A 286 3.27 -16.25 31.63
C ASN A 286 4.49 -17.17 31.66
N GLN A 287 5.14 -17.41 30.52
CA GLN A 287 6.37 -18.21 30.46
C GLN A 287 7.53 -17.50 31.16
N THR A 288 7.70 -16.19 30.93
CA THR A 288 8.78 -15.38 31.51
C THR A 288 8.65 -15.25 33.03
N HIS A 289 7.43 -15.13 33.54
CA HIS A 289 7.17 -14.84 34.95
C HIS A 289 6.80 -16.07 35.79
N LYS A 290 6.82 -17.25 35.17
CA LYS A 290 6.40 -18.52 35.78
C LYS A 290 7.15 -18.88 37.06
N SER A 291 8.45 -18.59 37.13
CA SER A 291 9.31 -18.88 38.29
C SER A 291 8.95 -18.05 39.52
N ASP A 292 8.36 -16.89 39.29
CA ASP A 292 8.05 -15.91 40.35
C ASP A 292 6.60 -16.09 40.84
N GLY A 293 5.91 -17.16 40.41
CA GLY A 293 4.52 -17.43 40.76
C GLY A 293 3.49 -16.49 40.11
N ARG A 294 3.94 -15.60 39.21
CA ARG A 294 3.13 -14.57 38.58
C ARG A 294 2.40 -15.06 37.33
N VAL A 295 1.20 -14.54 37.10
CA VAL A 295 0.37 -14.86 35.94
C VAL A 295 -0.44 -13.64 35.53
N LEU A 296 -0.56 -13.38 34.23
CA LEU A 296 -1.29 -12.20 33.74
C LEU A 296 -2.78 -12.21 34.14
N GLY A 297 -3.34 -13.40 34.37
CA GLY A 297 -4.71 -13.61 34.84
C GLY A 297 -5.69 -14.03 33.74
N ILE A 298 -6.98 -13.79 34.00
CA ILE A 298 -8.09 -14.10 33.10
C ILE A 298 -8.57 -12.87 32.33
N PRO A 299 -8.92 -12.99 31.04
CA PRO A 299 -9.63 -11.93 30.33
C PRO A 299 -11.00 -11.66 30.96
N ILE A 300 -11.32 -10.40 31.25
CA ILE A 300 -12.62 -10.00 31.82
C ILE A 300 -13.63 -9.52 30.76
N ALA A 301 -13.14 -9.26 29.54
CA ALA A 301 -13.94 -8.88 28.38
C ALA A 301 -13.27 -9.40 27.10
N ASN A 302 -14.02 -9.44 26.00
CA ASN A 302 -13.47 -9.65 24.66
C ASN A 302 -12.55 -8.46 24.29
N ALA A 303 -11.56 -8.72 23.44
CA ALA A 303 -10.70 -7.69 22.88
C ALA A 303 -11.53 -6.64 22.12
N ARG A 304 -11.11 -5.39 22.23
CA ARG A 304 -11.78 -4.22 21.64
C ARG A 304 -10.78 -3.42 20.83
N LEU A 305 -11.32 -2.70 19.85
CA LEU A 305 -10.59 -1.71 19.07
C LEU A 305 -11.12 -0.32 19.47
N THR A 306 -10.24 0.58 19.86
CA THR A 306 -10.60 1.97 20.14
C THR A 306 -9.46 2.90 19.76
N ASP A 307 -9.77 3.97 19.02
CA ASP A 307 -8.85 5.06 18.67
C ASP A 307 -7.47 4.56 18.19
N GLY A 308 -7.47 3.57 17.29
CA GLY A 308 -6.24 3.03 16.71
C GLY A 308 -5.48 2.04 17.60
N VAL A 309 -6.04 1.58 18.73
CA VAL A 309 -5.42 0.57 19.60
C VAL A 309 -6.34 -0.62 19.79
N ALA A 310 -5.81 -1.83 19.57
CA ALA A 310 -6.47 -3.07 19.96
C ALA A 310 -6.00 -3.47 21.35
N TYR A 311 -6.92 -3.72 22.28
CA TYR A 311 -6.57 -4.12 23.64
C TYR A 311 -7.59 -5.07 24.28
N GLN A 312 -7.15 -5.74 25.33
CA GLN A 312 -7.97 -6.59 26.16
C GLN A 312 -7.51 -6.51 27.62
N THR A 313 -8.47 -6.40 28.53
CA THR A 313 -8.23 -6.27 29.96
C THR A 313 -8.23 -7.64 30.62
N PHE A 314 -7.30 -7.83 31.54
CA PHE A 314 -7.07 -9.04 32.32
C PHE A 314 -7.15 -8.72 33.80
N ARG A 315 -7.52 -9.72 34.59
CA ARG A 315 -7.49 -9.67 36.05
C ARG A 315 -6.96 -10.97 36.60
N GLY A 316 -6.11 -10.91 37.60
CA GLY A 316 -5.58 -12.10 38.26
C GLY A 316 -5.02 -11.81 39.65
N PRO A 317 -4.28 -12.78 40.21
CA PRO A 317 -3.62 -12.62 41.52
C PRO A 317 -2.70 -11.40 41.62
N ASP A 318 -2.11 -10.97 40.50
CA ASP A 318 -1.19 -9.83 40.43
C ASP A 318 -1.90 -8.48 40.18
N GLY A 319 -3.23 -8.46 40.17
CA GLY A 319 -4.06 -7.30 39.90
C GLY A 319 -4.61 -7.23 38.47
N ASP A 320 -5.01 -6.02 38.06
CA ASP A 320 -5.48 -5.76 36.70
C ASP A 320 -4.28 -5.58 35.75
N ALA A 321 -4.39 -6.13 34.55
CA ALA A 321 -3.36 -6.07 33.51
C ALA A 321 -4.00 -5.90 32.12
N TYR A 322 -3.18 -5.59 31.13
CA TYR A 322 -3.63 -5.38 29.75
C TYR A 322 -2.71 -6.11 28.78
N ILE A 323 -3.30 -6.59 27.69
CA ILE A 323 -2.56 -6.82 26.45
C ILE A 323 -3.07 -5.80 25.45
N ALA A 324 -2.16 -5.07 24.82
CA ALA A 324 -2.50 -4.06 23.83
C ALA A 324 -1.49 -4.07 22.68
N GLY A 325 -1.93 -3.60 21.51
CA GLY A 325 -1.10 -3.52 20.31
C GLY A 325 -1.72 -2.63 19.24
N ASP A 326 -0.86 -2.17 18.34
CA ASP A 326 -1.26 -1.40 17.16
C ASP A 326 -1.93 -2.35 16.14
N PRO A 327 -3.14 -2.05 15.63
CA PRO A 327 -3.85 -2.92 14.69
C PRO A 327 -3.07 -3.20 13.40
N VAL A 328 -2.26 -2.24 12.92
CA VAL A 328 -1.43 -2.44 11.73
C VAL A 328 -0.29 -3.40 12.06
N ALA A 329 0.38 -3.23 13.20
CA ALA A 329 1.41 -4.15 13.68
C ALA A 329 0.85 -5.57 13.94
N ILE A 330 -0.33 -5.69 14.55
CA ILE A 330 -1.03 -6.96 14.75
C ILE A 330 -1.32 -7.64 13.41
N THR A 331 -1.82 -6.88 12.44
CA THR A 331 -2.11 -7.39 11.10
C THR A 331 -0.83 -7.81 10.37
N ALA A 332 0.26 -7.06 10.50
CA ALA A 332 1.55 -7.43 9.94
C ALA A 332 2.11 -8.72 10.58
N ALA A 333 2.00 -8.83 11.91
CA ALA A 333 2.45 -10.00 12.67
C ALA A 333 1.65 -11.27 12.35
N ALA A 334 0.40 -11.14 11.91
CA ALA A 334 -0.41 -12.27 11.44
C ALA A 334 0.22 -13.01 10.23
N ALA A 335 1.07 -12.34 9.44
CA ALA A 335 1.80 -12.98 8.35
C ALA A 335 2.90 -13.95 8.84
N THR A 336 3.25 -13.91 10.12
CA THR A 336 4.25 -14.76 10.78
C THR A 336 3.60 -15.56 11.93
N PRO A 337 2.75 -16.56 11.62
CA PRO A 337 1.88 -17.21 12.60
C PRO A 337 2.61 -17.96 13.73
N GLU A 338 3.91 -18.24 13.59
CA GLU A 338 4.69 -18.97 14.60
C GLU A 338 5.13 -18.10 15.79
N LYS A 339 5.40 -16.81 15.54
CA LYS A 339 5.83 -15.81 16.54
C LYS A 339 5.22 -14.44 16.21
N PRO A 340 3.89 -14.30 16.26
CA PRO A 340 3.22 -13.07 15.86
C PRO A 340 3.39 -11.99 16.93
N GLU A 341 4.51 -11.28 16.91
CA GLU A 341 4.78 -10.15 17.80
C GLU A 341 4.13 -8.87 17.28
N GLY A 342 3.06 -8.45 17.95
CA GLY A 342 2.36 -7.19 17.63
C GLY A 342 1.49 -6.67 18.76
N ALA A 343 1.50 -7.35 19.91
CA ALA A 343 0.83 -6.95 21.14
C ALA A 343 1.72 -7.31 22.33
N TYR A 344 1.64 -6.51 23.40
CA TYR A 344 2.55 -6.55 24.54
C TYR A 344 1.77 -6.43 25.85
N ALA A 345 2.30 -7.05 26.91
CA ALA A 345 1.65 -7.09 28.21
C ALA A 345 2.05 -5.87 29.07
N ILE A 346 1.03 -5.19 29.61
CA ILE A 346 1.16 -4.09 30.57
C ILE A 346 0.64 -4.62 31.91
N ALA A 347 1.53 -4.83 32.87
CA ALA A 347 1.23 -5.57 34.10
C ALA A 347 1.96 -4.98 35.33
N GLY A 348 1.54 -5.37 36.54
CA GLY A 348 2.20 -4.95 37.79
C GLY A 348 2.21 -3.45 38.01
N GLU A 349 3.33 -2.89 38.48
CA GLU A 349 3.46 -1.44 38.73
C GLU A 349 3.27 -0.60 37.45
N MET A 350 3.64 -1.13 36.28
CA MET A 350 3.40 -0.45 35.00
C MET A 350 1.90 -0.37 34.68
N ALA A 351 1.12 -1.42 34.98
CA ALA A 351 -0.33 -1.36 34.84
C ALA A 351 -0.96 -0.32 35.78
N ARG A 352 -0.45 -0.18 37.01
CA ARG A 352 -0.91 0.87 37.94
C ARG A 352 -0.53 2.27 37.46
N ALA A 353 0.68 2.45 36.94
CA ALA A 353 1.12 3.70 36.33
C ALA A 353 0.26 4.06 35.11
N PHE A 354 0.01 3.11 34.22
CA PHE A 354 -0.91 3.28 33.09
C PHE A 354 -2.33 3.61 33.55
N GLN A 355 -2.83 2.95 34.60
CA GLN A 355 -4.14 3.22 35.18
C GLN A 355 -4.28 4.63 35.75
N SER A 356 -3.19 5.22 36.25
CA SER A 356 -3.17 6.58 36.79
C SER A 356 -3.38 7.68 35.73
N LEU A 357 -3.25 7.35 34.44
CA LEU A 357 -3.37 8.32 33.34
C LEU A 357 -4.81 8.72 33.01
N GLY A 358 -5.81 7.98 33.51
CA GLY A 358 -7.21 8.29 33.23
C GLY A 358 -8.21 7.33 33.90
N GLU A 359 -9.48 7.74 33.95
CA GLU A 359 -10.55 6.96 34.59
C GLU A 359 -11.04 5.78 33.73
N THR A 360 -10.82 5.81 32.42
CA THR A 360 -11.26 4.76 31.48
C THR A 360 -10.10 4.28 30.63
N ASP A 361 -10.17 3.03 30.16
CA ASP A 361 -9.14 2.43 29.29
C ASP A 361 -8.92 3.27 28.01
N ASN A 362 -10.00 3.76 27.40
CA ASN A 362 -9.93 4.63 26.22
C ASN A 362 -9.19 5.94 26.50
N ALA A 363 -9.46 6.58 27.65
CA ALA A 363 -8.77 7.81 28.01
C ALA A 363 -7.26 7.59 28.22
N ARG A 364 -6.85 6.41 28.71
CA ARG A 364 -5.44 6.06 28.92
C ARG A 364 -4.73 5.80 27.59
N PHE A 365 -5.35 5.01 26.70
CA PHE A 365 -4.78 4.76 25.37
C PHE A 365 -4.78 6.01 24.48
N ALA A 366 -5.68 6.97 24.69
CA ALA A 366 -5.60 8.27 24.02
C ALA A 366 -4.36 9.08 24.43
N VAL A 367 -3.84 8.87 25.65
CA VAL A 367 -2.62 9.54 26.14
C VAL A 367 -1.36 8.83 25.67
N THR A 368 -1.36 7.49 25.65
CA THR A 368 -0.15 6.71 25.38
C THR A 368 -0.03 6.20 23.95
N GLY A 369 -1.15 5.91 23.28
CA GLY A 369 -1.21 5.01 22.14
C GLY A 369 -0.92 3.55 22.53
N ALA A 370 -0.69 2.69 21.54
CA ALA A 370 -0.35 1.28 21.75
C ALA A 370 1.09 1.09 22.29
N PRO A 371 1.36 0.05 23.09
CA PRO A 371 2.73 -0.29 23.48
C PRO A 371 3.54 -0.77 22.26
N LEU A 372 4.82 -0.41 22.22
CA LEU A 372 5.74 -0.74 21.11
C LEU A 372 6.65 -1.95 21.39
N GLY A 373 6.64 -2.45 22.62
CA GLY A 373 7.55 -3.51 23.07
C GLY A 373 7.18 -4.06 24.44
N GLU A 374 7.97 -5.00 24.95
CA GLU A 374 7.85 -5.48 26.33
C GLU A 374 8.41 -4.45 27.32
N GLN A 375 7.91 -4.51 28.56
CA GLN A 375 8.44 -3.73 29.67
C GLN A 375 9.92 -4.10 29.92
N TYR A 376 10.74 -3.13 30.28
CA TYR A 376 12.18 -3.32 30.50
C TYR A 376 12.71 -2.47 31.66
N GLU A 377 13.85 -2.85 32.22
CA GLU A 377 14.54 -2.05 33.24
C GLU A 377 15.59 -1.13 32.62
N ALA A 378 15.57 0.15 32.98
CA ALA A 378 16.59 1.12 32.59
C ALA A 378 16.87 2.09 33.73
N GLU A 379 18.15 2.23 34.09
CA GLU A 379 18.60 3.13 35.17
C GLU A 379 17.91 2.91 36.53
N GLY A 380 17.45 1.66 36.79
CA GLY A 380 16.71 1.30 38.02
C GLY A 380 15.22 1.60 37.96
N MET A 381 14.70 2.06 36.82
CA MET A 381 13.28 2.30 36.56
C MET A 381 12.69 1.16 35.71
N LEU A 382 11.43 0.82 35.96
CA LEU A 382 10.62 -0.04 35.08
C LEU A 382 10.00 0.83 33.97
N CYS A 383 10.38 0.58 32.72
CA CYS A 383 10.02 1.38 31.56
C CYS A 383 9.10 0.63 30.60
N GLN A 384 8.24 1.38 29.91
CA GLN A 384 7.40 0.90 28.82
C GLN A 384 7.29 1.98 27.74
N ASP A 385 7.69 1.63 26.53
CA ASP A 385 7.52 2.48 25.35
C ASP A 385 6.13 2.29 24.75
N PHE A 386 5.47 3.41 24.46
CA PHE A 386 4.22 3.50 23.72
C PHE A 386 4.39 4.43 22.50
N GLN A 387 3.42 4.40 21.57
CA GLN A 387 3.44 5.23 20.37
C GLN A 387 3.63 6.73 20.65
N LEU A 388 2.98 7.25 21.70
CA LEU A 388 2.93 8.69 21.99
C LEU A 388 3.86 9.11 23.14
N LEU A 389 4.34 8.18 23.96
CA LEU A 389 5.24 8.49 25.09
C LEU A 389 5.95 7.24 25.62
N THR A 390 6.96 7.46 26.47
CA THR A 390 7.54 6.44 27.35
C THR A 390 7.11 6.68 28.80
N LEU A 391 6.60 5.64 29.46
CA LEU A 391 6.38 5.63 30.91
C LEU A 391 7.60 5.01 31.60
N ALA A 392 8.07 5.64 32.68
CA ALA A 392 9.07 5.07 33.58
C ALA A 392 8.56 5.12 35.02
N VAL A 393 8.62 3.98 35.72
CA VAL A 393 8.11 3.79 37.08
C VAL A 393 9.25 3.41 38.00
N ASP A 394 9.43 4.14 39.09
CA ASP A 394 10.35 3.76 40.16
C ASP A 394 9.74 2.58 40.94
N PRO A 395 10.35 1.38 40.91
CA PRO A 395 9.79 0.21 41.57
C PRO A 395 9.80 0.29 43.11
N GLU A 396 10.60 1.17 43.72
CA GLU A 396 10.63 1.37 45.17
C GLU A 396 9.60 2.39 45.64
N THR A 397 9.42 3.48 44.89
CA THR A 397 8.58 4.62 45.32
C THR A 397 7.24 4.70 44.60
N GLY A 398 7.07 4.01 43.47
CA GLY A 398 5.91 4.12 42.58
C GLY A 398 5.84 5.45 41.80
N ALA A 399 6.90 6.26 41.82
CA ALA A 399 6.93 7.53 41.10
C ALA A 399 6.93 7.30 39.58
N VAL A 400 6.03 7.99 38.87
CA VAL A 400 5.85 7.84 37.41
C VAL A 400 6.39 9.07 36.69
N THR A 401 7.23 8.83 35.66
CA THR A 401 7.69 9.85 34.71
C THR A 401 7.14 9.56 33.34
N GLN A 402 6.75 10.61 32.61
CA GLN A 402 6.24 10.55 31.24
C GLN A 402 7.16 11.36 30.32
N THR A 403 7.59 10.77 29.21
CA THR A 403 8.44 11.44 28.22
C THR A 403 7.74 11.41 26.86
N SER A 404 7.41 12.57 26.31
CA SER A 404 6.55 12.68 25.13
C SER A 404 7.27 12.34 23.82
N ASN A 405 6.57 11.64 22.93
CA ASN A 405 6.97 11.36 21.56
C ASN A 405 6.33 12.30 20.53
N ASP A 406 5.62 13.35 20.96
CA ASP A 406 4.84 14.23 20.08
C ASP A 406 5.74 15.07 19.15
N THR A 407 5.56 14.85 17.85
CA THR A 407 6.23 15.54 16.73
C THR A 407 5.28 16.45 15.93
N ALA A 408 4.07 16.69 16.41
CA ALA A 408 3.09 17.46 15.65
C ALA A 408 3.46 18.95 15.56
N LEU A 409 3.36 19.47 14.33
CA LEU A 409 3.39 20.91 14.02
C LEU A 409 1.95 21.39 13.90
N MET A 410 1.48 22.12 14.91
CA MET A 410 0.07 22.51 15.06
C MET A 410 -0.13 23.99 14.73
N ASP A 411 -1.36 24.36 14.33
CA ASP A 411 -1.80 25.75 14.15
C ASP A 411 -0.94 26.61 13.21
N PHE A 412 -0.29 25.99 12.22
CA PHE A 412 0.60 26.73 11.32
C PHE A 412 -0.17 27.77 10.51
N SER A 413 0.26 29.03 10.58
CA SER A 413 -0.36 30.16 9.91
C SER A 413 0.65 31.24 9.56
N ILE A 414 0.28 32.05 8.56
CA ILE A 414 1.03 33.23 8.12
C ILE A 414 0.04 34.39 8.10
N GLU A 415 0.48 35.59 8.51
CA GLU A 415 -0.37 36.78 8.52
C GLU A 415 -0.92 37.10 7.11
N GLY A 416 -2.25 37.23 7.01
CA GLY A 416 -2.94 37.44 5.73
C GLY A 416 -2.96 36.22 4.81
N GLY A 417 -2.43 35.07 5.25
CA GLY A 417 -2.41 33.82 4.52
C GLY A 417 -3.69 33.02 4.64
N GLN A 418 -4.07 32.32 3.56
CA GLN A 418 -5.16 31.35 3.51
C GLN A 418 -4.58 29.95 3.27
N LEU A 419 -4.99 28.97 4.07
CA LEU A 419 -4.61 27.57 3.86
C LEU A 419 -5.26 27.00 2.59
N LEU A 420 -4.49 26.27 1.79
CA LEU A 420 -4.91 25.58 0.57
C LEU A 420 -4.74 24.07 0.72
N ASP A 421 -5.82 23.36 1.04
CA ASP A 421 -5.79 21.91 1.33
C ASP A 421 -5.78 21.03 0.06
N ASN A 422 -6.06 21.60 -1.11
CA ASN A 422 -6.23 20.88 -2.37
C ASN A 422 -4.94 20.70 -3.19
N LEU A 423 -3.77 21.09 -2.67
CA LEU A 423 -2.52 21.11 -3.45
C LEU A 423 -1.56 19.93 -3.17
N GLY A 424 -1.97 18.99 -2.32
CA GLY A 424 -1.19 17.80 -1.97
C GLY A 424 -0.63 17.82 -0.54
N THR A 425 0.37 16.99 -0.27
CA THR A 425 0.94 16.83 1.08
C THR A 425 1.76 18.05 1.52
N GLY A 426 1.55 18.50 2.75
CA GLY A 426 2.24 19.66 3.32
C GLY A 426 1.28 20.80 3.65
N ILE A 427 1.83 21.93 4.09
CA ILE A 427 1.05 23.13 4.45
C ILE A 427 1.23 24.14 3.32
N ASN A 428 0.20 24.36 2.53
CA ASN A 428 0.23 25.31 1.42
C ASN A 428 -0.56 26.56 1.80
N ILE A 429 0.07 27.74 1.74
CA ILE A 429 -0.56 29.00 2.16
C ILE A 429 -0.56 30.00 1.01
N LEU A 430 -1.75 30.46 0.62
CA LEU A 430 -1.94 31.56 -0.31
C LEU A 430 -1.82 32.90 0.41
N VAL A 431 -0.94 33.79 -0.05
CA VAL A 431 -0.80 35.16 0.44
C VAL A 431 -1.17 36.18 -0.66
N PRO A 432 -1.62 37.40 -0.31
CA PRO A 432 -2.02 38.40 -1.30
C PRO A 432 -0.92 38.76 -2.31
N ALA A 433 -1.33 39.19 -3.51
CA ALA A 433 -0.42 39.65 -4.55
C ALA A 433 0.51 40.77 -4.04
N GLY A 434 1.81 40.64 -4.33
CA GLY A 434 2.84 41.61 -3.91
C GLY A 434 3.36 41.44 -2.48
N THR A 435 2.93 40.40 -1.75
CA THR A 435 3.52 40.03 -0.46
C THR A 435 5.00 39.66 -0.63
N ASP A 436 5.88 40.24 0.20
CA ASP A 436 7.29 39.87 0.26
C ASP A 436 7.45 38.56 1.06
N ILE A 437 7.71 37.47 0.33
CA ILE A 437 7.83 36.12 0.91
C ILE A 437 9.25 35.80 1.40
N THR A 438 10.21 36.72 1.24
CA THR A 438 11.61 36.47 1.60
C THR A 438 11.88 36.56 3.10
N GLN A 439 10.95 37.11 3.88
CA GLN A 439 11.08 37.38 5.32
C GLN A 439 9.74 37.24 6.07
N ILE A 440 9.03 36.13 5.88
CA ILE A 440 7.77 35.86 6.59
C ILE A 440 8.04 35.25 7.96
N THR A 441 7.35 35.72 9.00
CA THR A 441 7.35 35.07 10.32
C THR A 441 6.07 34.25 10.48
N PRO A 442 6.12 32.91 10.38
CA PRO A 442 4.95 32.07 10.61
C PRO A 442 4.65 31.94 12.11
N ASP A 443 3.38 31.68 12.40
CA ASP A 443 2.87 31.31 13.71
C ASP A 443 2.52 29.82 13.70
N PHE A 444 2.86 29.10 14.76
CA PHE A 444 2.57 27.68 14.95
C PHE A 444 2.83 27.29 16.40
N SER A 445 2.30 26.14 16.82
CA SER A 445 2.52 25.54 18.12
C SER A 445 3.11 24.13 17.97
N ILE A 446 3.89 23.72 18.98
CA ILE A 446 4.43 22.36 19.13
C ILE A 446 4.28 21.95 20.59
N HIS A 447 4.41 20.65 20.88
CA HIS A 447 4.43 20.17 22.25
C HIS A 447 5.55 20.87 23.08
N PRO A 448 5.31 21.27 24.35
CA PRO A 448 6.25 22.13 25.12
C PRO A 448 7.66 21.57 25.34
N HIS A 449 7.81 20.25 25.24
CA HIS A 449 9.09 19.55 25.40
C HIS A 449 9.73 19.14 24.07
N SER A 450 9.07 19.40 22.94
CA SER A 450 9.58 19.15 21.61
C SER A 450 10.36 20.38 21.11
N THR A 451 11.18 20.17 20.10
CA THR A 451 11.95 21.23 19.43
C THR A 451 11.58 21.27 17.95
N VAL A 452 11.80 22.39 17.27
CA VAL A 452 11.47 22.55 15.85
C VAL A 452 12.57 23.30 15.12
N THR A 453 12.89 22.83 13.92
CA THR A 453 13.86 23.46 13.02
C THR A 453 13.23 23.64 11.63
N PRO A 454 13.18 24.86 11.07
CA PRO A 454 13.65 26.10 11.68
C PRO A 454 12.78 26.53 12.87
N ALA A 455 13.42 27.21 13.84
CA ALA A 455 12.70 27.79 14.96
C ALA A 455 11.84 28.97 14.51
N LYS A 456 10.84 29.32 15.32
CA LYS A 456 9.94 30.45 15.07
C LYS A 456 10.73 31.75 14.86
N GLY A 457 10.53 32.39 13.71
CA GLY A 457 11.23 33.61 13.29
C GLY A 457 11.08 33.86 11.79
N PRO A 458 11.67 34.93 11.24
CA PRO A 458 11.63 35.23 9.81
C PRO A 458 12.24 34.09 8.97
N GLN A 459 11.52 33.65 7.95
CA GLN A 459 11.92 32.63 6.98
C GLN A 459 11.71 33.12 5.56
N ASP A 460 12.56 32.63 4.66
CA ASP A 460 12.45 32.85 3.22
C ASP A 460 11.65 31.71 2.59
N PHE A 461 10.47 32.02 2.06
CA PHE A 461 9.60 31.07 1.37
C PHE A 461 9.63 31.24 -0.15
N THR A 462 10.71 31.81 -0.71
CA THR A 462 10.94 31.81 -2.16
C THR A 462 10.96 30.38 -2.71
N ASP A 463 11.52 29.45 -1.92
CA ASP A 463 11.39 28.01 -2.09
C ASP A 463 10.58 27.40 -0.92
N ALA A 464 10.13 26.16 -1.08
CA ALA A 464 9.45 25.44 0.00
C ALA A 464 10.38 25.24 1.22
N VAL A 465 9.84 25.44 2.42
CA VAL A 465 10.59 25.34 3.69
C VAL A 465 10.15 24.08 4.45
N THR A 466 11.11 23.25 4.83
CA THR A 466 10.84 22.05 5.64
C THR A 466 11.00 22.35 7.13
N TYR A 467 9.93 22.12 7.90
CA TYR A 467 9.92 22.16 9.37
C TYR A 467 10.06 20.76 9.93
N THR A 468 11.14 20.51 10.66
CA THR A 468 11.38 19.26 11.38
C THR A 468 11.09 19.47 12.87
N VAL A 469 10.09 18.77 13.40
CA VAL A 469 9.78 18.74 14.83
C VAL A 469 10.41 17.49 15.44
N THR A 470 11.21 17.67 16.48
CA THR A 470 11.86 16.60 17.23
C THR A 470 11.25 16.49 18.62
N SER A 471 10.69 15.33 18.95
CA SER A 471 10.07 15.04 20.25
C SER A 471 11.10 14.99 21.38
N GLN A 472 10.61 14.92 22.63
CA GLN A 472 11.48 14.80 23.81
C GLN A 472 12.29 13.49 23.81
N LEU A 473 11.78 12.45 23.12
CA LEU A 473 12.47 11.17 22.91
C LEU A 473 13.48 11.20 21.74
N GLY A 474 13.59 12.31 21.01
CA GLY A 474 14.52 12.45 19.89
C GLY A 474 14.00 11.92 18.55
N VAL A 475 12.74 11.45 18.49
CA VAL A 475 12.08 11.11 17.22
C VAL A 475 11.77 12.39 16.46
N SER A 476 11.94 12.40 15.14
CA SER A 476 11.73 13.60 14.33
C SER A 476 10.82 13.33 13.14
N GLU A 477 9.88 14.25 12.89
CA GLU A 477 9.06 14.29 11.67
C GLU A 477 9.20 15.63 10.96
N SER A 478 9.03 15.62 9.64
CA SER A 478 9.20 16.80 8.80
C SER A 478 7.92 17.14 8.05
N CYS A 479 7.58 18.42 8.02
CA CYS A 479 6.46 18.99 7.27
C CYS A 479 6.99 20.03 6.28
N VAL A 480 6.61 19.91 5.00
CA VAL A 480 6.97 20.90 3.96
C VAL A 480 5.91 21.98 3.92
N VAL A 481 6.34 23.24 4.05
CA VAL A 481 5.48 24.42 3.99
C VAL A 481 5.79 25.19 2.71
N THR A 482 4.77 25.45 1.90
CA THR A 482 4.89 26.23 0.65
C THR A 482 4.03 27.48 0.72
N VAL A 483 4.60 28.65 0.43
CA VAL A 483 3.86 29.92 0.36
C VAL A 483 3.67 30.32 -1.10
N ILE A 484 2.42 30.60 -1.48
CA ILE A 484 2.01 30.92 -2.83
C ILE A 484 1.53 32.37 -2.85
N VAL A 485 2.17 33.23 -3.64
CA VAL A 485 1.73 34.63 -3.82
C VAL A 485 0.63 34.69 -4.88
N ASP A 486 -0.55 35.21 -4.56
CA ASP A 486 -1.63 35.34 -5.53
C ASP A 486 -1.19 36.15 -6.79
N GLY A 487 -1.62 35.68 -7.98
CA GLY A 487 -1.23 36.26 -9.28
C GLY A 487 -0.84 35.22 -10.35
N PRO A 488 -0.49 35.67 -11.58
CA PRO A 488 -0.35 34.81 -12.75
C PRO A 488 0.84 33.82 -12.72
N GLY A 489 1.77 33.95 -11.77
CA GLY A 489 2.98 33.12 -11.71
C GLY A 489 4.01 33.48 -12.77
N SER A 490 5.07 32.68 -12.89
CA SER A 490 6.06 32.84 -13.95
C SER A 490 5.53 32.32 -15.30
N PRO A 491 6.13 32.69 -16.44
CA PRO A 491 5.77 32.10 -17.74
C PRO A 491 5.90 30.56 -17.76
N ALA A 492 6.86 30.01 -17.02
CA ALA A 492 7.04 28.57 -16.88
C ALA A 492 5.91 27.92 -16.06
N ASP A 493 5.48 28.56 -14.96
CA ASP A 493 4.35 28.07 -14.17
C ASP A 493 3.05 28.12 -14.97
N THR A 494 2.84 29.20 -15.72
CA THR A 494 1.66 29.38 -16.57
C THR A 494 1.61 28.33 -17.67
N ALA A 495 2.75 28.04 -18.32
CA ALA A 495 2.82 27.03 -19.38
C ALA A 495 2.55 25.61 -18.84
N ALA A 496 3.12 25.25 -17.69
CA ALA A 496 2.90 23.95 -17.06
C ALA A 496 1.45 23.77 -16.61
N ALA A 497 0.86 24.79 -16.00
CA ALA A 497 -0.55 24.77 -15.60
C ALA A 497 -1.47 24.68 -16.82
N GLU A 498 -1.21 25.45 -17.88
CA GLU A 498 -2.01 25.45 -19.10
C GLU A 498 -2.05 24.07 -19.77
N GLN A 499 -0.92 23.38 -19.83
CA GLN A 499 -0.86 22.02 -20.40
C GLN A 499 -1.80 21.06 -19.66
N VAL A 500 -1.88 21.15 -18.34
CA VAL A 500 -2.78 20.32 -17.53
C VAL A 500 -4.23 20.79 -17.65
N ARG A 501 -4.48 22.11 -17.70
CA ARG A 501 -5.84 22.64 -17.94
C ARG A 501 -6.43 22.09 -19.23
N GLN A 502 -5.66 22.12 -20.31
CA GLN A 502 -6.08 21.57 -21.59
C GLN A 502 -6.33 20.06 -21.52
N ALA A 503 -5.48 19.32 -20.80
CA ALA A 503 -5.70 17.88 -20.59
C ALA A 503 -7.03 17.60 -19.87
N ILE A 504 -7.37 18.41 -18.86
CA ILE A 504 -8.64 18.33 -18.12
C ILE A 504 -9.82 18.73 -19.03
N ASP A 505 -9.66 19.76 -19.86
CA ASP A 505 -10.71 20.19 -20.81
C ASP A 505 -11.02 19.13 -21.87
N HIS A 506 -10.05 18.28 -22.21
CA HIS A 506 -10.23 17.15 -23.13
C HIS A 506 -10.90 15.92 -22.48
N LEU A 507 -11.07 15.87 -21.15
CA LEU A 507 -11.83 14.79 -20.51
C LEU A 507 -13.33 14.86 -20.91
N PRO A 508 -14.00 13.71 -21.11
CA PRO A 508 -15.43 13.67 -21.40
C PRO A 508 -16.26 14.12 -20.19
N ALA A 509 -17.49 14.57 -20.43
CA ALA A 509 -18.41 14.97 -19.35
C ALA A 509 -18.95 13.75 -18.57
N GLU A 510 -19.24 12.66 -19.27
CA GLU A 510 -19.56 11.35 -18.69
C GLU A 510 -18.39 10.41 -18.99
N VAL A 511 -17.72 9.93 -17.94
CA VAL A 511 -16.58 9.01 -18.06
C VAL A 511 -17.13 7.60 -18.28
N SER A 512 -16.62 6.91 -19.30
CA SER A 512 -16.82 5.47 -19.47
C SER A 512 -15.66 4.68 -18.87
N LEU A 513 -15.86 3.38 -18.64
CA LEU A 513 -14.81 2.48 -18.15
C LEU A 513 -13.52 2.52 -18.98
N GLN A 514 -13.64 2.68 -20.30
CA GLN A 514 -12.51 2.73 -21.24
C GLN A 514 -11.67 4.00 -21.09
N GLU A 515 -12.25 5.06 -20.53
CA GLU A 515 -11.62 6.37 -20.36
C GLU A 515 -11.00 6.55 -18.96
N THR A 516 -11.25 5.61 -18.04
CA THR A 516 -10.71 5.68 -16.66
C THR A 516 -9.18 5.74 -16.61
N ALA A 517 -8.49 5.05 -17.53
CA ALA A 517 -7.03 5.13 -17.64
C ALA A 517 -6.55 6.53 -18.06
N GLN A 518 -7.29 7.23 -18.94
CA GLN A 518 -6.99 8.60 -19.33
C GLN A 518 -7.22 9.57 -18.18
N VAL A 519 -8.30 9.41 -17.40
CA VAL A 519 -8.54 10.24 -16.21
C VAL A 519 -7.39 10.11 -15.21
N LYS A 520 -6.93 8.88 -14.94
CA LYS A 520 -5.78 8.62 -14.04
C LYS A 520 -4.47 9.20 -14.57
N LEU A 521 -4.27 9.21 -15.89
CA LEU A 521 -3.12 9.88 -16.50
C LEU A 521 -3.18 11.40 -16.25
N VAL A 522 -4.32 12.04 -16.51
CA VAL A 522 -4.48 13.48 -16.28
C VAL A 522 -4.29 13.81 -14.79
N GLN A 523 -4.77 12.95 -13.89
CA GLN A 523 -4.47 13.04 -12.46
C GLN A 523 -2.95 13.00 -12.19
N LYS A 524 -2.23 12.03 -12.76
CA LYS A 524 -0.77 11.94 -12.63
C LYS A 524 -0.06 13.21 -13.13
N GLN A 525 -0.54 13.78 -14.25
CA GLN A 525 -0.01 15.04 -14.78
C GLN A 525 -0.27 16.21 -13.83
N TYR A 526 -1.48 16.30 -13.28
CA TYR A 526 -1.82 17.30 -12.25
C TYR A 526 -0.97 17.12 -10.99
N ASP A 527 -0.82 15.89 -10.50
CA ASP A 527 -0.06 15.58 -9.28
C ASP A 527 1.42 15.91 -9.38
N ALA A 528 1.99 15.85 -10.59
CA ALA A 528 3.38 16.22 -10.87
C ALA A 528 3.64 17.74 -10.85
N LEU A 529 2.59 18.57 -10.87
CA LEU A 529 2.73 20.02 -10.79
C LEU A 529 3.18 20.45 -9.38
N SER A 530 3.98 21.53 -9.33
CA SER A 530 4.29 22.19 -8.05
C SER A 530 3.00 22.78 -7.42
N PRO A 531 2.94 23.02 -6.10
CA PRO A 531 1.79 23.67 -5.49
C PRO A 531 1.43 25.01 -6.15
N ARG A 532 2.45 25.77 -6.59
CA ARG A 532 2.26 27.00 -7.35
C ARG A 532 1.56 26.75 -8.69
N GLN A 533 1.99 25.74 -9.44
CA GLN A 533 1.40 25.40 -10.74
C GLN A 533 -0.02 24.86 -10.58
N LYS A 534 -0.26 23.99 -9.58
CA LYS A 534 -1.61 23.48 -9.25
C LYS A 534 -2.59 24.61 -8.93
N TYR A 535 -2.16 25.65 -8.22
CA TYR A 535 -2.99 26.83 -7.93
C TYR A 535 -3.46 27.56 -9.20
N LEU A 536 -2.69 27.50 -10.30
CA LEU A 536 -3.05 28.12 -11.57
C LEU A 536 -3.99 27.27 -12.44
N VAL A 537 -4.28 26.02 -12.04
CA VAL A 537 -5.23 25.14 -12.72
C VAL A 537 -6.63 25.41 -12.18
N ASP A 538 -7.41 26.21 -12.90
CA ASP A 538 -8.73 26.71 -12.48
C ASP A 538 -9.91 25.77 -12.81
N ASN A 539 -9.67 24.70 -13.58
CA ASN A 539 -10.68 23.72 -13.99
C ASN A 539 -10.56 22.36 -13.28
N VAL A 540 -9.82 22.27 -12.16
CA VAL A 540 -9.57 21.02 -11.42
C VAL A 540 -10.86 20.30 -10.99
N ALA A 541 -11.95 21.03 -10.72
CA ALA A 541 -13.24 20.42 -10.38
C ALA A 541 -13.73 19.40 -11.42
N LYS A 542 -13.45 19.64 -12.71
CA LYS A 542 -13.80 18.68 -13.77
C LYS A 542 -12.97 17.40 -13.69
N LEU A 543 -11.71 17.49 -13.28
CA LEU A 543 -10.85 16.33 -13.02
C LEU A 543 -11.36 15.56 -11.79
N GLU A 544 -11.75 16.26 -10.72
CA GLU A 544 -12.34 15.65 -9.52
C GLU A 544 -13.62 14.88 -9.85
N ASP A 545 -14.55 15.49 -10.60
CA ASP A 545 -15.78 14.84 -11.06
C ASP A 545 -15.48 13.61 -11.93
N ALA A 546 -14.50 13.72 -12.84
CA ALA A 546 -14.09 12.60 -13.70
C ALA A 546 -13.44 11.47 -12.90
N LEU A 547 -12.67 11.80 -11.84
CA LEU A 547 -12.05 10.84 -10.94
C LEU A 547 -13.10 10.09 -10.11
N GLU A 548 -14.12 10.77 -9.60
CA GLU A 548 -15.23 10.15 -8.87
C GLU A 548 -16.00 9.16 -9.77
N GLN A 549 -16.30 9.57 -11.01
CA GLN A 549 -16.92 8.68 -12.00
C GLN A 549 -16.02 7.48 -12.31
N ALA A 550 -14.73 7.70 -12.55
CA ALA A 550 -13.77 6.64 -12.83
C ALA A 550 -13.61 5.67 -11.65
N GLU A 551 -13.60 6.18 -10.43
CA GLU A 551 -13.53 5.38 -9.21
C GLU A 551 -14.79 4.51 -9.07
N THR A 552 -15.97 5.11 -9.19
CA THR A 552 -17.26 4.40 -9.15
C THR A 552 -17.30 3.25 -10.17
N LEU A 553 -16.87 3.51 -11.40
CA LEU A 553 -16.79 2.52 -12.46
C LEU A 553 -15.77 1.41 -12.14
N SER A 554 -14.61 1.78 -11.60
CA SER A 554 -13.56 0.84 -11.21
C SER A 554 -13.93 -0.02 -9.99
N GLN A 555 -14.89 0.40 -9.17
CA GLN A 555 -15.38 -0.36 -8.01
C GLN A 555 -16.50 -1.36 -8.35
N GLY A 556 -17.29 -1.15 -9.41
CA GLY A 556 -18.37 -2.06 -9.80
C GLY A 556 -17.86 -3.46 -10.19
N LYS A 557 -18.47 -4.56 -9.76
CA LYS A 557 -18.00 -5.94 -10.07
C LYS A 557 -18.26 -6.30 -11.54
N ILE A 558 -17.35 -7.08 -12.15
CA ILE A 558 -17.58 -7.66 -13.50
C ILE A 558 -18.50 -8.86 -13.36
N LYS A 559 -19.74 -8.72 -13.83
CA LYS A 559 -20.77 -9.75 -13.69
C LYS A 559 -20.64 -10.81 -14.79
N VAL A 560 -20.42 -12.06 -14.38
CA VAL A 560 -20.33 -13.19 -15.30
C VAL A 560 -21.52 -14.14 -15.07
N ALA A 561 -22.28 -14.41 -16.11
CA ALA A 561 -23.33 -15.43 -16.09
C ALA A 561 -22.84 -16.72 -16.75
N CYS A 562 -22.67 -17.78 -15.97
CA CYS A 562 -22.38 -19.12 -16.46
C CYS A 562 -23.69 -19.88 -16.68
N ILE A 563 -24.10 -20.04 -17.94
CA ILE A 563 -25.34 -20.71 -18.34
C ILE A 563 -24.99 -22.09 -18.90
N GLY A 564 -25.63 -23.13 -18.38
CA GLY A 564 -25.37 -24.47 -18.88
C GLY A 564 -26.25 -25.56 -18.27
N ASP A 565 -25.83 -26.80 -18.48
CA ASP A 565 -26.52 -27.99 -17.99
C ASP A 565 -25.93 -28.50 -16.66
N SER A 566 -25.90 -29.82 -16.45
CA SER A 566 -25.33 -30.45 -15.26
C SER A 566 -23.85 -30.14 -15.08
N ILE A 567 -23.10 -29.98 -16.18
CA ILE A 567 -21.67 -29.66 -16.11
C ILE A 567 -21.48 -28.27 -15.51
N THR A 568 -22.31 -27.29 -15.91
CA THR A 568 -22.27 -25.93 -15.33
C THR A 568 -22.83 -25.89 -13.92
N GLU A 569 -23.89 -26.63 -13.60
CA GLU A 569 -24.43 -26.69 -12.24
C GLU A 569 -23.37 -27.21 -11.24
N GLY A 570 -22.51 -28.14 -11.68
CA GLY A 570 -21.47 -28.75 -10.85
C GLY A 570 -21.76 -30.20 -10.47
N ASP A 571 -22.63 -30.89 -11.22
CA ASP A 571 -22.98 -32.28 -10.95
C ASP A 571 -21.78 -33.20 -11.18
N VAL A 572 -21.46 -34.07 -10.22
CA VAL A 572 -20.43 -35.12 -10.35
C VAL A 572 -20.97 -36.51 -10.66
N SER A 573 -22.30 -36.67 -10.66
CA SER A 573 -23.09 -37.77 -11.23
C SER A 573 -24.40 -37.88 -10.43
N GLY A 574 -25.53 -38.00 -11.14
CA GLY A 574 -26.83 -38.33 -10.53
C GLY A 574 -27.50 -37.19 -9.75
N GLY A 575 -27.19 -35.93 -10.08
CA GLY A 575 -27.73 -34.74 -9.42
C GLY A 575 -26.97 -34.35 -8.16
N VAL A 576 -25.76 -34.88 -7.95
CA VAL A 576 -24.92 -34.55 -6.79
C VAL A 576 -24.06 -33.35 -7.14
N VAL A 577 -24.46 -32.17 -6.68
CA VAL A 577 -23.76 -30.91 -6.98
C VAL A 577 -22.55 -30.73 -6.07
N GLN A 578 -21.36 -30.58 -6.64
CA GLN A 578 -20.16 -30.17 -5.91
C GLN A 578 -20.16 -28.66 -5.64
N PRO A 579 -19.80 -28.24 -4.42
CA PRO A 579 -19.52 -26.83 -4.14
C PRO A 579 -18.39 -26.25 -5.02
N ALA A 580 -17.45 -27.10 -5.46
CA ALA A 580 -16.31 -26.75 -6.32
C ALA A 580 -16.59 -27.00 -7.81
N SER A 581 -17.70 -26.46 -8.34
CA SER A 581 -17.99 -26.46 -9.79
C SER A 581 -17.05 -25.51 -10.55
N TYR A 582 -16.98 -25.61 -11.89
CA TYR A 582 -16.09 -24.69 -12.63
C TYR A 582 -16.47 -23.20 -12.44
N PRO A 583 -17.76 -22.78 -12.30
CA PRO A 583 -18.08 -21.39 -12.03
C PRO A 583 -17.59 -20.91 -10.65
N SER A 584 -17.69 -21.75 -9.61
CA SER A 584 -17.18 -21.37 -8.28
C SER A 584 -15.65 -21.36 -8.23
N GLN A 585 -15.00 -22.31 -8.91
CA GLN A 585 -13.54 -22.30 -9.04
C GLN A 585 -13.02 -21.15 -9.90
N LEU A 586 -13.77 -20.73 -10.94
CA LEU A 586 -13.48 -19.50 -11.67
C LEU A 586 -13.57 -18.28 -10.74
N GLN A 587 -14.57 -18.22 -9.85
CA GLN A 587 -14.71 -17.12 -8.89
C GLN A 587 -13.50 -17.04 -7.96
N GLU A 588 -13.00 -18.17 -7.46
CA GLU A 588 -11.78 -18.23 -6.65
C GLU A 588 -10.54 -17.81 -7.45
N MET A 589 -10.40 -18.25 -8.70
CA MET A 589 -9.23 -17.97 -9.53
C MET A 589 -9.15 -16.54 -10.05
N LEU A 590 -10.30 -15.88 -10.23
CA LEU A 590 -10.41 -14.52 -10.77
C LEU A 590 -10.56 -13.47 -9.65
N GLY A 591 -10.92 -13.90 -8.43
CA GLY A 591 -10.96 -13.08 -7.24
C GLY A 591 -12.08 -12.03 -7.25
N ASP A 592 -11.98 -11.09 -6.30
CA ASP A 592 -13.06 -10.17 -5.98
C ASP A 592 -13.44 -9.20 -7.09
N ARG A 593 -12.64 -9.07 -8.16
CA ARG A 593 -12.98 -8.19 -9.29
C ARG A 593 -14.20 -8.69 -10.07
N TYR A 594 -14.43 -10.00 -10.06
CA TYR A 594 -15.51 -10.65 -10.78
C TYR A 594 -16.62 -11.11 -9.81
N GLU A 595 -17.86 -11.06 -10.28
CA GLU A 595 -19.02 -11.68 -9.63
C GLU A 595 -19.58 -12.73 -10.59
N ILE A 596 -19.22 -13.99 -10.34
CA ILE A 596 -19.59 -15.12 -11.19
C ILE A 596 -20.81 -15.80 -10.59
N ARG A 597 -21.89 -15.87 -11.37
CA ARG A 597 -23.11 -16.56 -10.98
C ARG A 597 -23.35 -17.77 -11.87
N ASN A 598 -23.68 -18.87 -11.20
CA ASN A 598 -23.99 -20.14 -11.81
C ASN A 598 -25.49 -20.24 -12.09
N PHE A 599 -25.85 -20.33 -13.37
CA PHE A 599 -27.20 -20.54 -13.87
C PHE A 599 -27.32 -21.93 -14.52
N GLY A 600 -26.47 -22.87 -14.16
CA GLY A 600 -26.51 -24.26 -14.64
C GLY A 600 -27.68 -25.06 -14.06
N LYS A 601 -28.21 -26.01 -14.83
CA LYS A 601 -29.24 -26.93 -14.34
C LYS A 601 -29.10 -28.34 -14.89
N CYS A 602 -29.14 -29.36 -14.05
CA CYS A 602 -28.91 -30.74 -14.48
C CYS A 602 -29.92 -31.25 -15.52
N GLY A 603 -29.39 -31.89 -16.58
CA GLY A 603 -30.15 -32.67 -17.56
C GLY A 603 -30.94 -31.86 -18.60
N ILE A 604 -30.78 -30.54 -18.62
CA ILE A 604 -31.50 -29.63 -19.50
C ILE A 604 -30.83 -29.52 -20.88
N CYS A 605 -31.58 -29.07 -21.87
CA CYS A 605 -31.19 -28.95 -23.27
C CYS A 605 -31.42 -27.52 -23.79
N MET A 606 -30.64 -27.11 -24.79
CA MET A 606 -30.84 -25.85 -25.51
C MET A 606 -32.14 -25.87 -26.33
N SER A 607 -32.45 -26.98 -27.00
CA SER A 607 -33.57 -27.01 -27.96
C SER A 607 -34.92 -26.93 -27.27
N LYS A 608 -35.85 -26.13 -27.82
CA LYS A 608 -37.21 -25.93 -27.28
C LYS A 608 -38.05 -27.21 -27.32
N ASN A 609 -37.80 -28.07 -28.31
CA ASN A 609 -38.54 -29.33 -28.54
C ASN A 609 -37.82 -30.56 -27.96
N SER A 610 -36.84 -30.36 -27.09
CA SER A 610 -36.17 -31.44 -26.36
C SER A 610 -37.06 -32.00 -25.24
N HIS A 611 -36.61 -33.09 -24.60
CA HIS A 611 -37.29 -33.62 -23.43
C HIS A 611 -37.28 -32.67 -22.22
N TYR A 612 -36.25 -31.82 -22.08
CA TYR A 612 -36.06 -30.92 -20.94
C TYR A 612 -35.47 -29.57 -21.39
N PRO A 613 -36.28 -28.67 -21.97
CA PRO A 613 -35.80 -27.40 -22.51
C PRO A 613 -35.45 -26.38 -21.41
N TYR A 614 -34.36 -25.62 -21.60
CA TYR A 614 -33.90 -24.59 -20.65
C TYR A 614 -34.81 -23.34 -20.57
N TRP A 615 -35.51 -23.01 -21.67
CA TRP A 615 -36.28 -21.77 -21.88
C TRP A 615 -37.38 -21.47 -20.85
N GLY A 616 -37.87 -22.48 -20.14
CA GLY A 616 -38.94 -22.34 -19.15
C GLY A 616 -38.46 -22.24 -17.70
N LEU A 617 -37.16 -22.22 -17.46
CA LEU A 617 -36.57 -22.28 -16.13
C LEU A 617 -36.38 -20.89 -15.52
N SER A 618 -36.38 -20.83 -14.17
CA SER A 618 -36.04 -19.62 -13.42
C SER A 618 -34.67 -19.07 -13.78
N GLU A 619 -33.70 -19.97 -13.97
CA GLU A 619 -32.31 -19.69 -14.26
C GLU A 619 -32.16 -18.88 -15.57
N PHE A 620 -33.04 -19.13 -16.56
CA PHE A 620 -33.08 -18.35 -17.80
C PHE A 620 -33.59 -16.92 -17.61
N ALA A 621 -34.55 -16.71 -16.73
CA ALA A 621 -35.07 -15.37 -16.42
C ALA A 621 -34.11 -14.60 -15.51
N GLU A 622 -33.53 -15.28 -14.52
CA GLU A 622 -32.61 -14.70 -13.54
C GLU A 622 -31.28 -14.29 -14.17
N SER A 623 -30.74 -15.08 -15.12
CA SER A 623 -29.50 -14.72 -15.84
C SER A 623 -29.65 -13.43 -16.67
N GLN A 624 -30.84 -13.16 -17.20
CA GLN A 624 -31.15 -11.91 -17.92
C GLN A 624 -31.34 -10.74 -16.97
N ALA A 625 -32.08 -10.96 -15.87
CA ALA A 625 -32.30 -9.94 -14.84
C ALA A 625 -31.00 -9.53 -14.13
N TYR A 626 -30.00 -10.42 -14.11
CA TYR A 626 -28.69 -10.16 -13.54
C TYR A 626 -27.91 -9.03 -14.25
N GLN A 627 -28.25 -8.76 -15.53
CA GLN A 627 -27.53 -7.81 -16.40
C GLN A 627 -26.03 -8.09 -16.42
N PRO A 628 -25.61 -9.27 -16.92
CA PRO A 628 -24.20 -9.65 -16.95
C PRO A 628 -23.39 -8.80 -17.94
N ASP A 629 -22.10 -8.65 -17.66
CA ASP A 629 -21.11 -8.07 -18.57
C ASP A 629 -20.52 -9.17 -19.49
N ILE A 630 -20.43 -10.40 -19.00
CA ILE A 630 -19.96 -11.58 -19.73
C ILE A 630 -20.96 -12.72 -19.57
N VAL A 631 -21.30 -13.39 -20.66
CA VAL A 631 -22.16 -14.56 -20.69
C VAL A 631 -21.39 -15.74 -21.27
N ILE A 632 -21.25 -16.81 -20.49
CA ILE A 632 -20.69 -18.09 -20.94
C ILE A 632 -21.85 -19.06 -21.14
N ILE A 633 -22.04 -19.56 -22.36
CA ILE A 633 -23.10 -20.51 -22.69
C ILE A 633 -22.47 -21.86 -23.02
N MET A 634 -22.72 -22.86 -22.18
CA MET A 634 -22.31 -24.24 -22.38
C MET A 634 -23.53 -25.15 -22.37
N LEU A 635 -24.23 -25.17 -23.51
CA LEU A 635 -25.44 -25.96 -23.73
C LEU A 635 -25.35 -26.69 -25.06
N GLY A 636 -25.80 -27.95 -25.07
CA GLY A 636 -25.82 -28.80 -26.27
C GLY A 636 -25.44 -30.26 -26.01
N THR A 637 -24.80 -30.57 -24.89
CA THR A 637 -24.42 -31.95 -24.55
C THR A 637 -25.66 -32.85 -24.44
N ASN A 638 -26.69 -32.43 -23.72
CA ASN A 638 -27.91 -33.25 -23.60
C ASN A 638 -28.76 -33.30 -24.89
N ASP A 639 -28.66 -32.28 -25.74
CA ASP A 639 -29.28 -32.26 -27.07
C ASP A 639 -28.67 -33.33 -27.98
N ALA A 640 -27.33 -33.49 -27.92
CA ALA A 640 -26.57 -34.48 -28.69
C ALA A 640 -26.83 -35.95 -28.30
N SER A 641 -27.62 -36.20 -27.26
CA SER A 641 -27.88 -37.56 -26.78
C SER A 641 -28.76 -38.37 -27.73
N THR A 642 -28.61 -39.70 -27.72
CA THR A 642 -29.48 -40.65 -28.45
C THR A 642 -30.98 -40.42 -28.23
N ARG A 643 -31.34 -39.88 -27.06
CA ARG A 643 -32.72 -39.58 -26.68
C ARG A 643 -33.27 -38.33 -27.40
N ASN A 644 -32.44 -37.34 -27.67
CA ASN A 644 -32.87 -36.03 -28.18
C ASN A 644 -32.45 -35.77 -29.63
N TRP A 645 -31.22 -36.14 -30.03
CA TRP A 645 -30.57 -35.61 -31.23
C TRP A 645 -31.41 -35.76 -32.50
N SER A 646 -31.90 -36.97 -32.76
CA SER A 646 -32.74 -37.26 -33.93
C SER A 646 -34.01 -36.41 -34.05
N THR A 647 -34.50 -35.87 -32.92
CA THR A 647 -35.71 -35.04 -32.85
C THR A 647 -35.39 -33.55 -32.94
N VAL A 648 -34.23 -33.11 -32.41
CA VAL A 648 -33.93 -31.68 -32.24
C VAL A 648 -32.94 -31.12 -33.26
N GLN A 649 -32.11 -31.96 -33.89
CA GLN A 649 -31.01 -31.55 -34.79
C GLN A 649 -31.43 -30.52 -35.85
N GLY A 650 -32.63 -30.64 -36.41
CA GLY A 650 -33.12 -29.75 -37.47
C GLY A 650 -33.47 -28.32 -37.03
N ASN A 651 -33.63 -28.07 -35.72
CA ASN A 651 -33.98 -26.76 -35.17
C ASN A 651 -32.93 -26.23 -34.16
N PHE A 652 -31.90 -27.01 -33.85
CA PHE A 652 -30.90 -26.65 -32.85
C PHE A 652 -30.22 -25.31 -33.16
N GLU A 653 -29.81 -25.10 -34.42
CA GLU A 653 -29.16 -23.86 -34.86
C GLU A 653 -30.07 -22.63 -34.71
N SER A 654 -31.35 -22.74 -35.08
CA SER A 654 -32.30 -21.63 -34.98
C SER A 654 -32.66 -21.31 -33.53
N ASP A 655 -32.88 -22.33 -32.70
CA ASP A 655 -33.20 -22.14 -31.29
C ASP A 655 -32.03 -21.48 -30.56
N TYR A 656 -30.81 -21.96 -30.75
CA TYR A 656 -29.61 -21.41 -30.11
C TYR A 656 -29.30 -19.99 -30.63
N THR A 657 -29.47 -19.72 -31.93
CA THR A 657 -29.32 -18.35 -32.45
C THR A 657 -30.31 -17.37 -31.81
N GLU A 658 -31.56 -17.78 -31.61
CA GLU A 658 -32.55 -16.97 -30.90
C GLU A 658 -32.12 -16.72 -29.45
N PHE A 659 -31.60 -17.75 -28.77
CA PHE A 659 -31.12 -17.67 -27.39
C PHE A 659 -29.99 -16.64 -27.26
N VAL A 660 -29.00 -16.66 -28.15
CA VAL A 660 -27.89 -15.69 -28.18
C VAL A 660 -28.39 -14.27 -28.40
N ASN A 661 -29.33 -14.09 -29.34
CA ASN A 661 -29.87 -12.76 -29.66
C ASN A 661 -30.64 -12.14 -28.48
N ILE A 662 -31.19 -12.92 -27.56
CA ILE A 662 -31.82 -12.40 -26.34
C ILE A 662 -30.77 -11.71 -25.46
N TYR A 663 -29.63 -12.36 -25.21
CA TYR A 663 -28.56 -11.77 -24.39
C TYR A 663 -27.90 -10.56 -25.07
N LYS A 664 -27.71 -10.58 -26.39
CA LYS A 664 -27.20 -9.41 -27.13
C LYS A 664 -28.06 -8.16 -26.98
N ASN A 665 -29.36 -8.35 -26.76
CA ASN A 665 -30.33 -7.27 -26.66
C ASN A 665 -30.53 -6.73 -25.23
N LEU A 666 -29.86 -7.29 -24.22
CA LEU A 666 -29.86 -6.73 -22.87
C LEU A 666 -29.30 -5.30 -22.83
N GLU A 667 -29.64 -4.56 -21.77
CA GLU A 667 -29.13 -3.20 -21.55
C GLU A 667 -27.63 -3.22 -21.25
N SER A 668 -27.14 -4.24 -20.53
CA SER A 668 -25.71 -4.41 -20.22
C SER A 668 -24.81 -4.74 -21.41
N LYS A 669 -25.38 -5.08 -22.57
CA LYS A 669 -24.64 -5.42 -23.81
C LYS A 669 -23.47 -6.40 -23.57
N PRO A 670 -23.76 -7.60 -23.02
CA PRO A 670 -22.71 -8.53 -22.62
C PRO A 670 -21.85 -9.01 -23.80
N GLN A 671 -20.61 -9.34 -23.49
CA GLN A 671 -19.81 -10.24 -24.32
C GLN A 671 -20.30 -11.68 -24.16
N ILE A 672 -20.51 -12.34 -25.29
CA ILE A 672 -21.08 -13.69 -25.30
C ILE A 672 -20.03 -14.67 -25.78
N TYR A 673 -19.76 -15.69 -24.96
CA TYR A 673 -18.89 -16.83 -25.26
C TYR A 673 -19.73 -18.08 -25.41
N LEU A 674 -19.75 -18.64 -26.61
CA LEU A 674 -20.37 -19.94 -26.88
C LEU A 674 -19.31 -21.02 -26.68
N THR A 675 -19.68 -22.09 -25.98
CA THR A 675 -18.73 -23.15 -25.63
C THR A 675 -18.95 -24.37 -26.51
N LYS A 676 -17.89 -24.86 -27.15
CA LYS A 676 -17.90 -26.21 -27.75
C LYS A 676 -18.00 -27.23 -26.63
N VAL A 677 -19.10 -27.94 -26.58
CA VAL A 677 -19.47 -28.84 -25.50
C VAL A 677 -18.75 -30.19 -25.61
N SER A 678 -18.54 -30.83 -24.47
CA SER A 678 -17.98 -32.18 -24.42
C SER A 678 -19.03 -33.26 -24.11
N GLY A 679 -18.63 -34.51 -24.35
CA GLY A 679 -19.45 -35.72 -24.30
C GLY A 679 -18.81 -36.92 -25.00
N VAL A 680 -17.56 -36.79 -25.45
CA VAL A 680 -16.85 -37.75 -26.32
C VAL A 680 -16.59 -39.11 -25.69
N HIS A 681 -16.66 -39.21 -24.37
CA HIS A 681 -16.39 -40.45 -23.63
C HIS A 681 -17.66 -41.26 -23.32
N GLN A 682 -18.82 -40.78 -23.76
CA GLN A 682 -20.10 -41.44 -23.53
C GLN A 682 -20.76 -41.85 -24.86
N ALA A 683 -20.91 -43.16 -25.08
CA ALA A 683 -21.53 -43.71 -26.29
C ALA A 683 -22.98 -43.25 -26.53
N ALA A 684 -23.64 -42.70 -25.49
CA ALA A 684 -24.98 -42.15 -25.59
C ALA A 684 -25.04 -40.76 -26.24
N GLN A 685 -23.91 -40.07 -26.43
CA GLN A 685 -23.81 -38.74 -27.04
C GLN A 685 -23.39 -38.87 -28.51
N ILE A 686 -24.37 -39.01 -29.40
CA ILE A 686 -24.14 -39.34 -30.82
C ILE A 686 -24.00 -38.11 -31.73
N GLY A 687 -24.37 -36.92 -31.26
CA GLY A 687 -24.43 -35.69 -32.05
C GLY A 687 -23.41 -34.61 -31.68
N ILE A 688 -22.41 -34.90 -30.84
CA ILE A 688 -21.51 -33.87 -30.26
C ILE A 688 -20.72 -33.12 -31.34
N GLU A 689 -20.20 -33.83 -32.34
CA GLU A 689 -19.43 -33.20 -33.43
C GLU A 689 -20.30 -32.20 -34.21
N GLU A 690 -21.52 -32.59 -34.58
CA GLU A 690 -22.45 -31.73 -35.32
C GLU A 690 -22.97 -30.55 -34.47
N VAL A 691 -23.23 -30.76 -33.18
CA VAL A 691 -23.54 -29.67 -32.23
C VAL A 691 -22.41 -28.65 -32.20
N ASN A 692 -21.16 -29.10 -32.09
CA ASN A 692 -20.02 -28.20 -32.01
C ASN A 692 -19.77 -27.43 -33.32
N GLU A 693 -19.96 -28.06 -34.47
CA GLU A 693 -19.93 -27.36 -35.77
C GLU A 693 -21.04 -26.29 -35.87
N ILE A 694 -22.24 -26.58 -35.36
CA ILE A 694 -23.33 -25.60 -35.32
C ILE A 694 -22.99 -24.44 -34.39
N VAL A 695 -22.47 -24.72 -33.19
CA VAL A 695 -22.07 -23.68 -32.21
C VAL A 695 -21.03 -22.73 -32.78
N GLU A 696 -20.03 -23.25 -33.49
CA GLU A 696 -19.01 -22.46 -34.18
C GLU A 696 -19.63 -21.53 -35.24
N ARG A 697 -20.52 -22.05 -36.09
CA ARG A 697 -21.24 -21.21 -37.07
C ARG A 697 -22.10 -20.14 -36.42
N ILE A 698 -22.74 -20.42 -35.28
CA ILE A 698 -23.55 -19.42 -34.57
C ILE A 698 -22.65 -18.32 -34.02
N ALA A 699 -21.49 -18.67 -33.44
CA ALA A 699 -20.54 -17.68 -32.93
C ALA A 699 -20.14 -16.71 -34.05
N GLU A 700 -19.72 -17.23 -35.20
CA GLU A 700 -19.39 -16.44 -36.40
C GLU A 700 -20.56 -15.56 -36.86
N ASN A 701 -21.74 -16.14 -37.08
CA ASN A 701 -22.90 -15.45 -37.65
C ASN A 701 -23.46 -14.37 -36.71
N THR A 702 -23.30 -14.55 -35.41
CA THR A 702 -23.76 -13.58 -34.40
C THR A 702 -22.67 -12.62 -33.97
N GLY A 703 -21.41 -12.80 -34.39
CA GLY A 703 -20.27 -12.05 -33.87
C GLY A 703 -20.01 -12.29 -32.37
N SER A 704 -20.40 -13.47 -31.87
CA SER A 704 -20.07 -13.92 -30.51
C SER A 704 -18.71 -14.61 -30.51
N GLN A 705 -18.10 -14.74 -29.33
CA GLN A 705 -16.80 -15.41 -29.15
C GLN A 705 -16.99 -16.91 -28.92
N LEU A 706 -15.93 -17.69 -29.16
CA LEU A 706 -15.93 -19.14 -28.98
C LEU A 706 -14.95 -19.55 -27.87
N ALA A 707 -15.39 -20.46 -26.99
CA ALA A 707 -14.52 -21.16 -26.05
C ALA A 707 -14.51 -22.66 -26.39
N ASP A 708 -13.34 -23.22 -26.68
CA ASP A 708 -13.22 -24.62 -27.11
C ASP A 708 -12.86 -25.53 -25.92
N MET A 709 -13.87 -26.05 -25.22
CA MET A 709 -13.66 -27.08 -24.19
C MET A 709 -13.55 -28.49 -24.78
N TYR A 710 -14.17 -28.71 -25.95
CA TYR A 710 -14.14 -29.99 -26.66
C TYR A 710 -12.70 -30.42 -27.01
N THR A 711 -11.93 -29.55 -27.65
CA THR A 711 -10.57 -29.89 -28.09
C THR A 711 -9.64 -30.13 -26.91
N TRP A 712 -9.80 -29.36 -25.82
CA TRP A 712 -9.04 -29.56 -24.58
C TRP A 712 -9.31 -30.95 -23.99
N GLU A 713 -10.58 -31.31 -23.79
CA GLU A 713 -10.96 -32.60 -23.19
C GLU A 713 -10.62 -33.78 -24.10
N TYR A 714 -10.84 -33.64 -25.42
CA TYR A 714 -10.51 -34.69 -26.40
C TYR A 714 -9.03 -35.09 -26.33
N ASN A 715 -8.14 -34.12 -26.13
CA ASN A 715 -6.69 -34.31 -26.07
C ASN A 715 -6.16 -34.82 -24.72
N LEU A 716 -7.01 -35.00 -23.70
CA LEU A 716 -6.60 -35.64 -22.45
C LEU A 716 -6.18 -37.11 -22.72
N SER A 717 -5.18 -37.59 -21.98
CA SER A 717 -4.81 -39.01 -22.04
C SER A 717 -5.92 -39.88 -21.46
N ASP A 718 -5.99 -41.16 -21.84
CA ASP A 718 -6.98 -42.09 -21.27
C ASP A 718 -6.86 -42.20 -19.73
N SER A 719 -5.64 -42.09 -19.20
CA SER A 719 -5.40 -42.04 -17.76
C SER A 719 -5.94 -40.77 -17.11
N ASP A 720 -5.83 -39.62 -17.78
CA ASP A 720 -6.36 -38.35 -17.28
C ASP A 720 -7.89 -38.35 -17.34
N LYS A 721 -8.47 -38.88 -18.41
CA LYS A 721 -9.93 -39.04 -18.54
C LYS A 721 -10.49 -39.91 -17.41
N ALA A 722 -9.87 -41.06 -17.14
CA ALA A 722 -10.26 -41.94 -16.03
C ALA A 722 -10.03 -41.31 -14.64
N LYS A 723 -9.12 -40.34 -14.53
CA LYS A 723 -8.83 -39.62 -13.29
C LYS A 723 -9.81 -38.49 -13.03
N TYR A 724 -10.22 -37.76 -14.06
CA TYR A 724 -10.99 -36.51 -13.94
C TYR A 724 -12.49 -36.68 -14.16
N PHE A 725 -12.92 -37.81 -14.72
CA PHE A 725 -14.33 -38.08 -15.04
C PHE A 725 -14.74 -39.47 -14.52
N ASP A 726 -15.51 -39.49 -13.42
CA ASP A 726 -15.90 -40.74 -12.77
C ASP A 726 -16.96 -41.52 -13.58
N ASP A 727 -17.82 -40.81 -14.33
CA ASP A 727 -18.89 -41.39 -15.16
C ASP A 727 -18.73 -41.14 -16.67
N SER A 728 -17.52 -40.72 -17.08
CA SER A 728 -17.17 -40.40 -18.48
C SER A 728 -17.94 -39.22 -19.07
N LEU A 729 -18.60 -38.39 -18.27
CA LEU A 729 -19.25 -37.16 -18.71
C LEU A 729 -19.04 -36.00 -17.73
N HIS A 730 -19.28 -36.23 -16.45
CA HIS A 730 -19.20 -35.21 -15.41
C HIS A 730 -17.78 -35.12 -14.84
N PRO A 731 -17.14 -33.94 -14.84
CA PRO A 731 -15.87 -33.75 -14.17
C PRO A 731 -16.02 -33.95 -12.66
N ASN A 732 -15.07 -34.59 -12.00
CA ASN A 732 -14.95 -34.55 -10.54
C ASN A 732 -14.31 -33.24 -10.07
N ALA A 733 -14.06 -33.07 -8.77
CA ALA A 733 -13.52 -31.82 -8.23
C ALA A 733 -12.20 -31.38 -8.91
N GLU A 734 -11.27 -32.32 -9.16
CA GLU A 734 -10.01 -32.02 -9.87
C GLU A 734 -10.26 -31.69 -11.35
N GLY A 735 -11.20 -32.39 -11.99
CA GLY A 735 -11.61 -32.10 -13.37
C GLY A 735 -12.22 -30.71 -13.52
N TYR A 736 -13.07 -30.29 -12.59
CA TYR A 736 -13.64 -28.95 -12.55
C TYR A 736 -12.58 -27.87 -12.33
N THR A 737 -11.51 -28.16 -11.56
CA THR A 737 -10.38 -27.23 -11.43
C THR A 737 -9.69 -27.01 -12.78
N LEU A 738 -9.47 -28.06 -13.55
CA LEU A 738 -8.83 -27.94 -14.85
C LEU A 738 -9.74 -27.21 -15.86
N MET A 739 -11.04 -27.51 -15.85
CA MET A 739 -12.01 -26.82 -16.69
C MET A 739 -12.07 -25.32 -16.38
N ALA A 740 -12.09 -24.95 -15.09
CA ALA A 740 -12.02 -23.54 -14.67
C ALA A 740 -10.74 -22.85 -15.16
N ARG A 741 -9.58 -23.50 -15.07
CA ARG A 741 -8.33 -22.95 -15.63
C ARG A 741 -8.40 -22.78 -17.14
N GLN A 742 -9.03 -23.72 -17.84
CA GLN A 742 -9.15 -23.65 -19.29
C GLN A 742 -10.08 -22.50 -19.71
N PHE A 743 -11.19 -22.28 -19.01
CA PHE A 743 -12.03 -21.09 -19.21
C PHE A 743 -11.27 -19.81 -18.87
N LYS A 744 -10.52 -19.78 -17.75
CA LYS A 744 -9.67 -18.64 -17.39
C LYS A 744 -8.72 -18.28 -18.54
N GLN A 745 -7.99 -19.26 -19.06
CA GLN A 745 -7.02 -19.07 -20.14
C GLN A 745 -7.66 -18.62 -21.45
N GLN A 746 -8.80 -19.19 -21.85
CA GLN A 746 -9.40 -18.88 -23.15
C GLN A 746 -10.24 -17.61 -23.14
N ILE A 747 -10.88 -17.29 -22.01
CA ILE A 747 -11.83 -16.19 -21.91
C ILE A 747 -11.22 -15.01 -21.19
N PHE A 748 -10.64 -15.21 -20.01
CA PHE A 748 -10.34 -14.11 -19.10
C PHE A 748 -8.92 -13.56 -19.25
N GLU A 749 -7.90 -14.40 -19.47
CA GLU A 749 -6.53 -13.93 -19.70
C GLU A 749 -6.41 -13.00 -20.93
N PRO A 750 -7.05 -13.28 -22.09
CA PRO A 750 -7.04 -12.35 -23.22
C PRO A 750 -7.81 -11.06 -22.93
N LEU A 751 -8.79 -11.10 -22.01
CA LEU A 751 -9.53 -9.92 -21.60
C LEU A 751 -8.73 -9.00 -20.66
N GLU A 752 -7.58 -9.44 -20.18
CA GLU A 752 -6.70 -8.67 -19.31
C GLU A 752 -5.49 -8.07 -20.07
N ASP A 753 -5.20 -8.55 -21.29
CA ASP A 753 -4.10 -8.08 -22.12
C ASP A 753 -4.43 -6.81 -22.91
N SER A 754 -4.26 -5.67 -22.24
CA SER A 754 -4.47 -4.32 -22.80
C SER A 754 -3.23 -3.74 -23.50
N THR A 755 -2.27 -4.59 -23.90
CA THR A 755 -1.02 -4.12 -24.51
C THR A 755 -1.11 -3.96 -26.03
N LEU A 756 -0.27 -3.07 -26.57
CA LEU A 756 -0.08 -2.90 -28.02
C LEU A 756 1.11 -3.73 -28.53
N LYS A 757 1.00 -4.19 -29.76
CA LYS A 757 2.08 -4.79 -30.54
C LYS A 757 2.97 -3.73 -31.18
N SER A 758 2.37 -2.64 -31.67
CA SER A 758 3.10 -1.48 -32.18
C SER A 758 2.22 -0.22 -32.16
N ILE A 759 2.85 0.93 -31.92
CA ILE A 759 2.33 2.26 -32.26
C ILE A 759 2.91 2.64 -33.61
N GLU A 760 2.12 3.27 -34.47
CA GLU A 760 2.53 3.74 -35.79
C GLU A 760 2.36 5.25 -35.90
N ILE A 761 3.36 5.92 -36.47
CA ILE A 761 3.40 7.36 -36.76
C ILE A 761 3.40 7.51 -38.29
N ASP A 762 2.33 8.07 -38.86
CA ASP A 762 2.10 8.15 -40.31
C ASP A 762 2.25 6.80 -41.03
N GLY A 763 1.75 5.73 -40.39
CA GLY A 763 1.81 4.35 -40.89
C GLY A 763 3.19 3.70 -40.80
N ARG A 764 4.14 4.28 -40.06
CA ARG A 764 5.46 3.68 -39.77
C ARG A 764 5.56 3.31 -38.29
N PRO A 765 6.02 2.10 -37.94
CA PRO A 765 6.20 1.71 -36.54
C PRO A 765 7.09 2.69 -35.77
N LEU A 766 6.67 3.06 -34.56
CA LEU A 766 7.43 3.89 -33.64
C LEU A 766 8.71 3.15 -33.24
N GLU A 767 9.86 3.77 -33.51
CA GLU A 767 11.17 3.19 -33.19
C GLU A 767 11.35 3.06 -31.66
N GLY A 768 11.81 1.90 -31.22
CA GLY A 768 12.04 1.63 -29.79
C GLY A 768 10.77 1.37 -28.97
N PHE A 769 9.60 1.19 -29.60
CA PHE A 769 8.37 0.82 -28.90
C PHE A 769 8.54 -0.42 -28.01
N GLN A 770 7.94 -0.37 -26.82
CA GLN A 770 7.92 -1.45 -25.82
C GLN A 770 6.51 -1.52 -25.23
N PRO A 771 5.86 -2.71 -25.18
CA PRO A 771 4.48 -2.83 -24.71
C PRO A 771 4.21 -2.26 -23.30
N ASP A 772 5.20 -2.32 -22.42
CA ASP A 772 5.09 -1.83 -21.03
C ASP A 772 5.44 -0.35 -20.86
N GLN A 773 5.98 0.30 -21.89
CA GLN A 773 6.21 1.74 -21.87
C GLN A 773 4.98 2.46 -22.42
N THR A 774 4.29 3.19 -21.55
CA THR A 774 3.04 3.88 -21.89
C THR A 774 3.25 5.33 -22.29
N GLU A 775 4.46 5.87 -22.19
CA GLU A 775 4.75 7.28 -22.45
C GLU A 775 5.91 7.40 -23.45
N TYR A 776 5.68 8.20 -24.50
CA TYR A 776 6.65 8.49 -25.55
C TYR A 776 6.70 9.98 -25.83
N THR A 777 7.90 10.49 -26.12
CA THR A 777 8.09 11.83 -26.66
C THR A 777 8.64 11.72 -28.06
N LEU A 778 7.94 12.31 -29.02
CA LEU A 778 8.36 12.36 -30.42
C LEU A 778 8.75 13.80 -30.76
N GLU A 779 10.00 14.00 -31.15
CA GLU A 779 10.44 15.27 -31.72
C GLU A 779 9.93 15.35 -33.17
N ILE A 780 9.15 16.38 -33.48
CA ILE A 780 8.66 16.69 -34.82
C ILE A 780 9.30 18.00 -35.30
N GLY A 781 9.45 18.16 -36.62
CA GLY A 781 9.95 19.41 -37.18
C GLY A 781 9.07 20.59 -36.73
N ARG A 782 9.69 21.76 -36.56
CA ARG A 782 9.01 22.95 -36.05
C ARG A 782 7.77 23.33 -36.86
N ASP A 783 7.82 23.11 -38.18
CA ASP A 783 6.75 23.45 -39.13
C ASP A 783 6.04 22.22 -39.72
N ASP A 784 6.44 21.00 -39.34
CA ASP A 784 5.80 19.77 -39.85
C ASP A 784 4.32 19.71 -39.43
N PRO A 785 3.41 19.16 -40.25
CA PRO A 785 2.07 18.86 -39.77
C PRO A 785 2.11 17.87 -38.61
N LEU A 786 1.13 17.92 -37.71
CA LEU A 786 1.02 16.90 -36.66
C LEU A 786 0.83 15.52 -37.30
N PRO A 787 1.64 14.52 -36.93
CA PRO A 787 1.55 13.19 -37.51
C PRO A 787 0.27 12.46 -37.06
N VAL A 788 -0.22 11.54 -37.89
CA VAL A 788 -1.34 10.67 -37.53
C VAL A 788 -0.82 9.47 -36.75
N VAL A 789 -1.36 9.28 -35.55
CA VAL A 789 -1.00 8.15 -34.68
C VAL A 789 -2.01 7.02 -34.86
N THR A 790 -1.52 5.82 -35.19
CA THR A 790 -2.30 4.57 -35.26
C THR A 790 -1.68 3.50 -34.36
N ALA A 791 -2.38 2.38 -34.15
CA ALA A 791 -1.86 1.28 -33.33
C ALA A 791 -2.32 -0.09 -33.82
N VAL A 792 -1.51 -1.10 -33.47
CA VAL A 792 -1.77 -2.51 -33.67
C VAL A 792 -1.81 -3.19 -32.30
N THR A 793 -2.93 -3.82 -31.95
CA THR A 793 -3.12 -4.48 -30.65
C THR A 793 -2.39 -5.81 -30.56
N ASN A 794 -2.05 -6.24 -29.33
CA ASN A 794 -1.50 -7.57 -29.11
C ASN A 794 -2.59 -8.66 -29.19
N ALA A 795 -3.76 -8.38 -28.61
CA ALA A 795 -4.95 -9.21 -28.73
C ALA A 795 -5.83 -8.78 -29.91
N GLU A 796 -6.25 -9.74 -30.75
CA GLU A 796 -7.09 -9.49 -31.93
C GLU A 796 -8.48 -8.93 -31.57
N ALA A 797 -8.96 -9.20 -30.35
CA ALA A 797 -10.23 -8.71 -29.83
C ALA A 797 -10.16 -7.36 -29.10
N ALA A 798 -8.98 -6.75 -28.96
CA ALA A 798 -8.84 -5.49 -28.23
C ALA A 798 -9.34 -4.29 -29.06
N ALA A 799 -10.14 -3.43 -28.44
CA ALA A 799 -10.59 -2.18 -29.04
C ALA A 799 -9.61 -1.05 -28.71
N VAL A 800 -9.28 -0.22 -29.70
CA VAL A 800 -8.42 0.95 -29.53
C VAL A 800 -9.21 2.21 -29.83
N HIS A 801 -9.27 3.12 -28.86
CA HIS A 801 -9.78 4.47 -29.04
C HIS A 801 -8.59 5.45 -29.08
N ILE A 802 -8.45 6.21 -30.17
CA ILE A 802 -7.31 7.12 -30.37
C ILE A 802 -7.81 8.56 -30.42
N THR A 803 -7.29 9.39 -29.51
CA THR A 803 -7.38 10.85 -29.59
C THR A 803 -6.10 11.38 -30.22
N GLN A 804 -6.22 12.03 -31.39
CA GLN A 804 -5.08 12.62 -32.08
C GLN A 804 -4.61 13.89 -31.38
N ALA A 805 -3.31 14.17 -31.47
CA ALA A 805 -2.76 15.43 -31.02
C ALA A 805 -3.36 16.63 -31.78
N GLN A 806 -3.48 17.75 -31.09
CA GLN A 806 -3.94 19.03 -31.63
C GLN A 806 -2.82 20.08 -31.46
N GLU A 807 -2.90 21.21 -32.16
CA GLU A 807 -1.82 22.23 -32.10
C GLU A 807 -1.79 22.94 -30.74
N ASP A 808 -2.94 23.09 -30.11
CA ASP A 808 -3.09 23.58 -28.74
C ASP A 808 -2.79 22.50 -27.71
N TYR A 809 -3.11 21.23 -27.98
CA TYR A 809 -2.79 20.08 -27.11
C TYR A 809 -1.96 19.01 -27.85
N PRO A 810 -0.60 19.13 -27.87
CA PRO A 810 0.27 18.31 -28.71
C PRO A 810 0.52 16.91 -28.11
N VAL A 811 -0.51 16.27 -27.56
CA VAL A 811 -0.45 14.92 -26.99
C VAL A 811 -1.49 14.06 -27.68
N ALA A 812 -1.05 12.94 -28.28
CA ALA A 812 -1.94 11.90 -28.76
C ALA A 812 -2.11 10.82 -27.69
N THR A 813 -3.34 10.37 -27.45
CA THR A 813 -3.66 9.31 -26.48
C THR A 813 -4.28 8.12 -27.19
N LEU A 814 -3.84 6.91 -26.82
CA LEU A 814 -4.42 5.64 -27.26
C LEU A 814 -4.93 4.87 -26.05
N ASN A 815 -6.24 4.68 -25.96
CA ASN A 815 -6.88 3.87 -24.93
C ASN A 815 -7.21 2.49 -25.50
N ILE A 816 -6.56 1.46 -24.98
CA ILE A 816 -6.73 0.07 -25.39
C ILE A 816 -7.58 -0.59 -24.33
N SER A 817 -8.70 -1.19 -24.74
CA SER A 817 -9.49 -2.09 -23.90
C SER A 817 -9.39 -3.50 -24.46
N ALA A 818 -8.97 -4.43 -23.62
CA ALA A 818 -8.70 -5.81 -24.01
C ALA A 818 -10.02 -6.59 -24.16
N GLY A 819 -10.82 -6.27 -25.16
CA GLY A 819 -12.16 -6.84 -25.33
C GLY A 819 -13.17 -6.37 -24.27
N ASN A 820 -12.75 -6.13 -23.02
CA ASN A 820 -13.55 -5.72 -21.86
C ASN A 820 -13.09 -4.32 -21.37
N PRO A 821 -14.01 -3.36 -21.18
CA PRO A 821 -13.67 -2.00 -20.80
C PRO A 821 -13.07 -1.87 -19.38
N TYR A 822 -13.18 -2.89 -18.53
CA TYR A 822 -12.60 -2.91 -17.19
C TYR A 822 -11.07 -3.11 -17.18
N PHE A 823 -10.48 -3.59 -18.27
CA PHE A 823 -9.03 -3.75 -18.43
C PHE A 823 -8.54 -2.85 -19.56
N SER A 824 -8.31 -1.59 -19.19
CA SER A 824 -7.85 -0.55 -20.11
C SER A 824 -6.41 -0.13 -19.83
N ARG A 825 -5.65 0.15 -20.88
CA ARG A 825 -4.33 0.79 -20.82
C ARG A 825 -4.30 2.01 -21.72
N ALA A 826 -3.74 3.11 -21.22
CA ALA A 826 -3.54 4.32 -22.01
C ALA A 826 -2.06 4.42 -22.42
N TYR A 827 -1.80 4.75 -23.68
CA TYR A 827 -0.48 5.15 -24.18
C TYR A 827 -0.54 6.61 -24.62
N THR A 828 0.51 7.38 -24.34
CA THR A 828 0.62 8.80 -24.69
C THR A 828 1.83 9.07 -25.55
N ILE A 829 1.63 9.84 -26.62
CA ILE A 829 2.70 10.36 -27.46
C ILE A 829 2.67 11.88 -27.33
N THR A 830 3.64 12.43 -26.60
CA THR A 830 3.87 13.88 -26.52
C THR A 830 4.68 14.31 -27.72
N LEU A 831 4.11 15.18 -28.55
CA LEU A 831 4.78 15.77 -29.69
C LEU A 831 5.53 17.02 -29.24
N LYS A 832 6.86 17.00 -29.40
CA LYS A 832 7.71 18.13 -29.09
C LYS A 832 8.23 18.76 -30.37
N ARG A 833 7.98 20.06 -30.53
CA ARG A 833 8.53 20.83 -31.64
C ARG A 833 10.03 21.02 -31.43
N ALA A 834 10.83 20.72 -32.44
CA ALA A 834 12.26 21.00 -32.41
C ALA A 834 12.53 22.50 -32.15
N GLY A 835 13.54 22.81 -31.31
CA GLY A 835 13.96 24.18 -31.00
C GLY A 835 14.88 24.80 -32.07
N GLY A 836 14.84 26.14 -32.21
CA GLY A 836 15.58 26.95 -33.20
C GLY A 836 14.64 27.87 -33.98
N GLU A 837 15.11 28.98 -34.56
CA GLU A 837 14.29 29.96 -35.33
C GLU A 837 13.60 29.30 -36.54
N SER A 838 12.33 29.63 -36.81
CA SER A 838 11.58 29.09 -37.95
C SER A 838 12.13 29.64 -39.26
N VAL A 839 11.80 29.00 -40.39
CA VAL A 839 12.22 29.50 -41.72
C VAL A 839 11.75 30.94 -41.94
N LEU A 840 10.55 31.29 -41.46
CA LEU A 840 10.01 32.64 -41.56
C LEU A 840 10.70 33.62 -40.60
N GLU A 841 11.07 33.20 -39.39
CA GLU A 841 11.81 34.05 -38.44
C GLU A 841 13.24 34.32 -38.91
N GLN A 842 13.94 33.32 -39.44
CA GLN A 842 15.27 33.49 -40.04
C GLN A 842 15.20 34.40 -41.28
N ALA A 843 14.18 34.21 -42.12
CA ALA A 843 13.94 35.07 -43.27
C ALA A 843 13.64 36.52 -42.86
N LEU A 844 12.82 36.69 -41.82
CA LEU A 844 12.46 38.00 -41.31
C LEU A 844 13.66 38.69 -40.66
N ALA A 845 14.44 37.98 -39.83
CA ALA A 845 15.67 38.50 -39.23
C ALA A 845 16.74 38.86 -40.27
N ALA A 846 16.93 38.02 -41.29
CA ALA A 846 17.85 38.32 -42.38
C ALA A 846 17.39 39.53 -43.21
N ALA A 847 16.09 39.66 -43.43
CA ALA A 847 15.52 40.83 -44.11
C ALA A 847 15.61 42.08 -43.24
N GLU A 848 15.32 42.00 -41.95
CA GLU A 848 15.51 43.09 -40.97
C GLU A 848 16.96 43.57 -40.97
N GLU A 849 17.94 42.67 -40.81
CA GLU A 849 19.35 43.02 -40.82
C GLU A 849 19.79 43.69 -42.13
N ALA A 850 19.34 43.17 -43.27
CA ALA A 850 19.66 43.76 -44.57
C ALA A 850 18.99 45.12 -44.78
N LEU A 851 17.80 45.30 -44.24
CA LEU A 851 17.03 46.53 -44.33
C LEU A 851 17.50 47.60 -43.34
N ASP A 852 18.01 47.22 -42.16
CA ASP A 852 18.68 48.12 -41.22
C ASP A 852 19.96 48.71 -41.83
N GLY A 853 20.63 47.96 -42.71
CA GLY A 853 21.76 48.43 -43.50
C GLY A 853 21.38 49.35 -44.68
N LEU A 854 20.09 49.53 -44.97
CA LEU A 854 19.63 50.40 -46.05
C LEU A 854 19.70 51.86 -45.60
N HIS A 855 20.34 52.73 -46.39
CA HIS A 855 20.34 54.17 -46.18
C HIS A 855 19.34 54.85 -47.11
N PRO A 856 18.07 55.00 -46.71
CA PRO A 856 17.04 55.50 -47.61
C PRO A 856 17.21 56.99 -47.90
N THR A 857 16.86 57.38 -49.11
CA THR A 857 16.82 58.77 -49.58
C THR A 857 15.43 59.09 -50.15
N ASN A 858 15.21 60.35 -50.54
CA ASN A 858 13.98 60.75 -51.23
C ASN A 858 13.75 60.03 -52.59
N GLU A 859 14.76 59.34 -53.11
CA GLU A 859 14.68 58.59 -54.37
C GLU A 859 14.49 57.08 -54.15
N THR A 860 14.54 56.58 -52.91
CA THR A 860 14.38 55.15 -52.59
C THR A 860 12.99 54.67 -53.00
N THR A 861 12.94 53.51 -53.67
CA THR A 861 11.70 52.97 -54.25
C THR A 861 11.19 51.73 -53.51
N ALA A 862 9.90 51.42 -53.68
CA ALA A 862 9.28 50.22 -53.11
C ALA A 862 9.93 48.92 -53.60
N ASP A 863 10.37 48.89 -54.87
CA ASP A 863 11.03 47.73 -55.47
C ASP A 863 12.44 47.55 -54.90
N GLU A 864 13.16 48.64 -54.61
CA GLU A 864 14.49 48.59 -54.00
C GLU A 864 14.46 48.03 -52.58
N VAL A 865 13.47 48.44 -51.77
CA VAL A 865 13.25 47.90 -50.42
C VAL A 865 12.85 46.43 -50.49
N LEU A 866 11.92 46.06 -51.39
CA LEU A 866 11.47 44.68 -51.55
C LEU A 866 12.58 43.76 -52.07
N ASP A 867 13.37 44.20 -53.06
CA ASP A 867 14.49 43.45 -53.62
C ASP A 867 15.63 43.28 -52.61
N THR A 868 15.86 44.28 -51.73
CA THR A 868 16.80 44.15 -50.60
C THR A 868 16.37 43.04 -49.64
N ALA A 869 15.11 43.01 -49.24
CA ALA A 869 14.56 41.94 -48.40
C ALA A 869 14.63 40.57 -49.10
N VAL A 870 14.22 40.49 -50.37
CA VAL A 870 14.23 39.23 -51.15
C VAL A 870 15.64 38.69 -51.36
N LYS A 871 16.64 39.53 -51.62
CA LYS A 871 18.03 39.10 -51.77
C LYS A 871 18.65 38.58 -50.48
N ALA A 872 18.24 39.13 -49.34
CA ALA A 872 18.73 38.69 -48.03
C ALA A 872 18.17 37.33 -47.63
N VAL A 873 16.93 37.03 -48.03
CA VAL A 873 16.28 35.74 -47.76
C VAL A 873 16.75 34.67 -48.75
N ASN A 874 17.75 33.88 -48.35
CA ASN A 874 18.29 32.76 -49.14
C ASN A 874 17.40 31.49 -49.06
N HIS A 875 16.09 31.62 -49.28
CA HIS A 875 15.16 30.50 -49.28
C HIS A 875 14.12 30.63 -50.41
N ALA A 876 14.28 29.87 -51.49
CA ALA A 876 13.54 30.04 -52.75
C ALA A 876 12.01 29.86 -52.67
N GLN A 877 11.50 29.32 -51.56
CA GLN A 877 10.07 29.09 -51.33
C GLN A 877 9.41 30.13 -50.42
N VAL A 878 10.17 31.03 -49.78
CA VAL A 878 9.59 32.13 -48.99
C VAL A 878 9.15 33.22 -49.96
N ALA A 879 7.85 33.49 -50.02
CA ALA A 879 7.30 34.57 -50.84
C ALA A 879 7.17 35.84 -50.01
N ILE A 880 7.84 36.90 -50.44
CA ILE A 880 7.84 38.22 -49.79
C ILE A 880 7.04 39.19 -50.66
N SER A 881 6.08 39.88 -50.07
CA SER A 881 5.27 40.87 -50.78
C SER A 881 4.83 42.01 -49.86
N TRP A 882 4.39 43.13 -50.43
CA TRP A 882 3.81 44.22 -49.66
C TRP A 882 2.40 43.86 -49.18
N LYS A 883 2.21 43.82 -47.87
CA LYS A 883 0.89 43.71 -47.23
C LYS A 883 0.24 45.07 -47.04
N GLU A 884 1.02 46.02 -46.54
CA GLU A 884 0.66 47.44 -46.55
C GLU A 884 1.60 48.18 -47.50
N PRO A 885 1.08 49.03 -48.39
CA PRO A 885 1.87 49.61 -49.46
C PRO A 885 2.97 50.53 -48.93
N PHE A 886 4.13 50.48 -49.58
CA PHE A 886 5.22 51.43 -49.41
C PHE A 886 4.71 52.87 -49.48
N THR A 887 5.03 53.66 -48.44
CA THR A 887 4.70 55.07 -48.34
C THR A 887 5.95 55.85 -47.96
N ILE A 888 6.31 56.83 -48.79
CA ILE A 888 7.43 57.74 -48.54
C ILE A 888 6.93 59.15 -48.23
N LYS A 889 7.38 59.69 -47.11
CA LYS A 889 7.33 61.11 -46.80
C LYS A 889 8.72 61.67 -47.06
N MET A 890 8.85 62.53 -48.06
CA MET A 890 10.15 63.08 -48.42
C MET A 890 10.74 63.96 -47.31
N ALA A 891 12.03 63.81 -47.08
CA ALA A 891 12.83 64.73 -46.29
C ALA A 891 12.91 66.10 -46.97
N THR A 892 12.87 67.15 -46.17
CA THR A 892 13.17 68.52 -46.62
C THR A 892 14.50 68.97 -46.01
N ALA A 893 14.96 70.19 -46.29
CA ALA A 893 16.21 70.70 -45.70
C ALA A 893 16.23 70.56 -44.16
N ASP A 894 15.10 70.87 -43.51
CA ASP A 894 15.05 71.02 -42.06
C ASP A 894 14.26 69.92 -41.34
N THR A 895 13.69 68.96 -42.07
CA THR A 895 12.89 67.86 -41.49
C THR A 895 13.18 66.53 -42.14
N ALA A 896 13.38 65.51 -41.30
CA ALA A 896 13.56 64.13 -41.73
C ALA A 896 12.32 63.66 -42.49
N GLY A 897 12.57 62.88 -43.53
CA GLY A 897 11.56 62.10 -44.21
C GLY A 897 11.36 60.77 -43.51
N SER A 898 10.39 60.00 -43.96
CA SER A 898 10.16 58.65 -43.44
C SER A 898 9.67 57.73 -44.53
N ILE A 899 10.07 56.46 -44.48
CA ILE A 899 9.50 55.39 -45.28
C ILE A 899 8.75 54.47 -44.33
N THR A 900 7.51 54.14 -44.67
CA THR A 900 6.67 53.21 -43.92
C THR A 900 6.02 52.21 -44.85
N GLY A 901 5.68 51.03 -44.32
CA GLY A 901 4.94 49.99 -45.02
C GLY A 901 5.15 48.65 -44.34
N THR A 902 4.47 47.61 -44.81
CA THR A 902 4.53 46.29 -44.15
C THR A 902 4.83 45.23 -45.20
N LEU A 903 5.94 44.50 -45.03
CA LEU A 903 6.26 43.32 -45.82
C LEU A 903 5.64 42.09 -45.17
N GLU A 904 5.09 41.19 -45.97
CA GLU A 904 4.58 39.88 -45.55
C GLU A 904 5.44 38.78 -46.16
N PHE A 905 5.93 37.90 -45.30
CA PHE A 905 6.74 36.73 -45.62
C PHE A 905 5.83 35.52 -45.48
N SER A 906 5.66 34.75 -46.55
CA SER A 906 4.77 33.59 -46.57
C SER A 906 5.51 32.32 -46.97
N PHE A 907 5.27 31.24 -46.23
CA PHE A 907 5.87 29.93 -46.44
C PHE A 907 4.91 28.85 -45.96
N GLU A 908 4.63 27.85 -46.81
CA GLU A 908 3.77 26.69 -46.52
C GLU A 908 2.42 27.02 -45.83
N GLY A 909 1.79 28.13 -46.22
CA GLY A 909 0.47 28.54 -45.71
C GLY A 909 0.50 29.37 -44.42
N ARG A 910 1.68 29.63 -43.85
CA ARG A 910 1.89 30.56 -42.73
C ARG A 910 2.45 31.90 -43.23
N SER A 911 2.22 32.97 -42.47
CA SER A 911 2.69 34.32 -42.80
C SER A 911 3.19 35.09 -41.58
N LEU A 912 4.38 35.70 -41.67
CA LEU A 912 4.86 36.71 -40.74
C LEU A 912 4.92 38.07 -41.42
N VAL A 913 4.86 39.14 -40.64
CA VAL A 913 4.92 40.51 -41.16
C VAL A 913 6.08 41.26 -40.54
N LEU A 914 6.76 42.05 -41.37
CA LEU A 914 7.77 43.00 -40.95
C LEU A 914 7.23 44.41 -41.20
N GLN A 915 7.01 45.15 -40.12
CA GLN A 915 6.68 46.57 -40.21
C GLN A 915 7.95 47.37 -40.44
N LEU A 916 7.93 48.21 -41.47
CA LEU A 916 9.03 49.06 -41.85
C LEU A 916 8.77 50.49 -41.37
N GLU A 917 9.77 51.05 -40.70
CA GLU A 917 9.83 52.47 -40.38
C GLU A 917 11.28 52.93 -40.52
N PHE A 918 11.63 53.48 -41.69
CA PHE A 918 12.95 54.06 -41.90
C PHE A 918 12.88 55.58 -41.84
N SER A 919 13.88 56.20 -41.22
CA SER A 919 14.08 57.65 -41.27
C SER A 919 14.91 58.00 -42.50
N ILE A 920 14.47 58.98 -43.29
CA ILE A 920 15.31 59.63 -44.30
C ILE A 920 15.89 60.87 -43.65
N GLU A 921 17.20 60.96 -43.59
CA GLU A 921 17.87 62.12 -42.98
C GLU A 921 17.40 63.44 -43.63
N PRO A 922 17.21 64.53 -42.85
CA PRO A 922 16.97 65.86 -43.38
C PRO A 922 18.07 66.22 -44.38
N LEU A 923 17.70 66.90 -45.47
CA LEU A 923 18.64 67.24 -46.54
C LEU A 923 19.71 68.27 -46.13
N GLY A 924 19.65 68.82 -44.91
CA GLY A 924 20.81 69.41 -44.24
C GLY A 924 20.47 70.38 -43.10
N GLY A 925 20.99 70.13 -41.90
CA GLY A 925 20.96 71.11 -40.82
C GLY A 925 21.67 70.77 -39.51
N THR A 926 23.01 70.64 -39.49
CA THR A 926 23.86 71.12 -38.37
C THR A 926 25.27 71.51 -38.85
N GLY A 927 25.52 72.81 -38.96
CA GLY A 927 26.62 73.45 -38.23
C GLY A 927 28.07 73.36 -38.71
N ILE A 928 28.38 72.77 -39.86
CA ILE A 928 29.72 72.87 -40.46
C ILE A 928 29.55 73.14 -41.96
N LEU A 929 29.85 74.36 -42.41
CA LEU A 929 29.91 74.68 -43.83
C LEU A 929 31.28 74.24 -44.35
N ALA A 930 31.35 73.20 -45.18
CA ALA A 930 32.64 72.70 -45.66
C ALA A 930 33.44 73.81 -46.37
N GLY A 931 34.66 74.07 -45.90
CA GLY A 931 35.51 75.18 -46.33
C GLY A 931 35.35 76.51 -45.56
N ASP A 932 34.52 76.57 -44.51
CA ASP A 932 34.39 77.67 -43.53
C ASP A 932 35.34 77.39 -42.34
N MET A 933 36.61 77.70 -42.56
CA MET A 933 37.72 77.31 -41.70
C MET A 933 37.82 78.14 -40.42
N ASP A 934 37.11 79.27 -40.34
CA ASP A 934 37.00 80.08 -39.12
C ASP A 934 35.64 79.97 -38.41
N GLU A 935 34.76 79.10 -38.92
CA GLU A 935 33.46 78.73 -38.34
C GLU A 935 32.52 79.94 -38.17
N ASP A 936 32.66 80.96 -39.01
CA ASP A 936 31.87 82.19 -38.95
C ASP A 936 30.49 82.08 -39.64
N GLY A 937 30.27 80.97 -40.35
CA GLY A 937 29.06 80.64 -41.08
C GLY A 937 29.11 80.99 -42.57
N GLU A 938 30.21 81.56 -43.08
CA GLU A 938 30.38 81.94 -44.48
C GLU A 938 31.77 81.58 -45.05
N VAL A 939 31.84 80.81 -46.14
CA VAL A 939 33.11 80.68 -46.89
C VAL A 939 33.47 82.02 -47.57
N THR A 940 34.49 82.70 -47.04
CA THR A 940 35.12 83.96 -47.45
C THR A 940 36.62 83.80 -47.75
N ILE A 941 37.30 84.90 -48.12
CA ILE A 941 38.76 84.86 -48.33
C ILE A 941 39.55 84.63 -47.03
N THR A 942 38.93 84.86 -45.87
CA THR A 942 39.54 84.63 -44.56
C THR A 942 39.81 83.13 -44.36
N ASP A 943 38.93 82.28 -44.86
CA ASP A 943 39.07 80.81 -44.78
C ASP A 943 40.24 80.26 -45.57
N ILE A 944 40.60 80.88 -46.70
CA ILE A 944 41.82 80.53 -47.43
C ILE A 944 43.04 80.78 -46.54
N MET A 945 43.04 81.87 -45.78
CA MET A 945 44.17 82.22 -44.92
C MET A 945 44.28 81.25 -43.75
N GLU A 946 43.15 80.82 -43.19
CA GLU A 946 43.12 79.85 -42.10
C GLU A 946 43.50 78.44 -42.57
N ALA A 947 42.99 77.98 -43.72
CA ALA A 947 43.46 76.74 -44.35
C ALA A 947 44.97 76.75 -44.64
N CYS A 948 45.52 77.88 -45.11
CA CYS A 948 46.95 78.03 -45.30
C CYS A 948 47.74 78.01 -43.97
N ARG A 949 47.17 78.48 -42.85
CA ARG A 949 47.79 78.37 -41.52
C ARG A 949 47.82 76.92 -41.05
N VAL A 950 46.77 76.16 -41.28
CA VAL A 950 46.73 74.72 -40.99
C VAL A 950 47.79 73.97 -41.80
N LEU A 951 47.89 74.23 -43.11
CA LEU A 951 48.95 73.65 -43.94
C LEU A 951 50.36 74.06 -43.52
N ALA A 952 50.56 75.31 -43.07
CA ALA A 952 51.85 75.78 -42.57
C ALA A 952 52.24 75.10 -41.23
N ARG A 953 51.27 74.84 -40.35
CA ARG A 953 51.50 74.06 -39.11
C ARG A 953 51.81 72.60 -39.44
N LYS A 954 51.10 72.01 -40.40
CA LYS A 954 51.35 70.65 -40.89
C LYS A 954 52.75 70.49 -41.50
N ALA A 955 53.26 71.50 -42.21
CA ALA A 955 54.63 71.51 -42.73
C ALA A 955 55.72 71.63 -41.64
N ALA A 956 55.33 71.94 -40.40
CA ALA A 956 56.18 71.93 -39.20
C ALA A 956 55.91 70.71 -38.29
N ASP A 957 55.36 69.63 -38.85
CA ASP A 957 55.00 68.37 -38.18
C ASP A 957 53.97 68.50 -37.03
N ILE A 958 53.11 69.52 -37.08
CA ILE A 958 51.95 69.64 -36.17
C ILE A 958 50.71 69.12 -36.89
N VAL A 959 50.12 68.04 -36.37
CA VAL A 959 48.95 67.37 -36.95
C VAL A 959 47.70 68.26 -36.80
N PRO A 960 46.93 68.50 -37.88
CA PRO A 960 45.63 69.19 -37.79
C PRO A 960 44.66 68.49 -36.84
N THR A 961 43.77 69.24 -36.20
CA THR A 961 42.75 68.65 -35.33
C THR A 961 41.67 67.91 -36.14
N PRO A 962 40.93 66.96 -35.54
CA PRO A 962 39.82 66.28 -36.22
C PRO A 962 38.77 67.25 -36.79
N ASP A 963 38.49 68.34 -36.08
CA ASP A 963 37.54 69.36 -36.53
C ASP A 963 38.10 70.15 -37.71
N GLU A 964 39.39 70.52 -37.68
CA GLU A 964 40.06 71.16 -38.83
C GLU A 964 40.05 70.25 -40.07
N ILE A 965 40.21 68.93 -39.91
CA ILE A 965 40.12 67.96 -41.02
C ILE A 965 38.67 67.83 -41.51
N ALA A 966 37.69 67.75 -40.60
CA ALA A 966 36.27 67.63 -40.95
C ALA A 966 35.74 68.84 -41.74
N ILE A 967 36.27 70.03 -41.49
CA ILE A 967 35.87 71.28 -42.17
C ILE A 967 36.71 71.52 -43.44
N GLY A 968 37.99 71.18 -43.41
CA GLY A 968 38.98 71.52 -44.43
C GLY A 968 39.26 70.45 -45.49
N ASP A 969 38.85 69.20 -45.29
CA ASP A 969 38.94 68.12 -46.29
C ASP A 969 37.71 68.14 -47.21
N LEU A 970 37.84 68.87 -48.32
CA LEU A 970 36.76 69.03 -49.31
C LEU A 970 36.69 67.91 -50.33
N ASN A 971 37.68 67.02 -50.36
CA ASN A 971 37.77 65.93 -51.33
C ASN A 971 37.50 64.56 -50.69
N THR A 972 37.36 64.50 -49.36
CA THR A 972 37.06 63.34 -48.52
C THR A 972 38.13 62.24 -48.53
N ASP A 973 39.40 62.60 -48.77
CA ASP A 973 40.53 61.67 -48.75
C ASP A 973 41.12 61.43 -47.35
N GLY A 974 40.58 62.11 -46.34
CA GLY A 974 40.97 62.02 -44.94
C GLY A 974 42.17 62.87 -44.57
N ASP A 975 42.65 63.75 -45.46
CA ASP A 975 43.80 64.62 -45.23
C ASP A 975 43.63 66.03 -45.80
N MET A 976 44.19 67.05 -45.13
CA MET A 976 44.14 68.42 -45.62
C MET A 976 45.39 68.78 -46.42
N THR A 977 45.21 69.15 -47.69
CA THR A 977 46.29 69.44 -48.63
C THR A 977 46.07 70.78 -49.36
N ILE A 978 47.04 71.14 -50.21
CA ILE A 978 46.90 72.32 -51.07
C ILE A 978 45.74 72.18 -52.07
N ILE A 979 45.30 70.96 -52.38
CA ILE A 979 44.17 70.69 -53.28
C ILE A 979 42.88 71.24 -52.67
N ASP A 980 42.73 71.12 -51.35
CA ASP A 980 41.53 71.52 -50.63
C ASP A 980 41.45 73.06 -50.51
N VAL A 981 42.60 73.72 -50.33
CA VAL A 981 42.70 75.20 -50.45
C VAL A 981 42.29 75.67 -51.84
N MET A 982 42.68 74.95 -52.91
CA MET A 982 42.24 75.27 -54.27
C MET A 982 40.73 75.04 -54.45
N MET A 983 40.11 74.13 -53.71
CA MET A 983 38.66 73.92 -53.72
C MET A 983 37.94 75.06 -52.99
N ILE A 984 38.45 75.57 -51.86
CA ILE A 984 37.93 76.79 -51.21
C ILE A 984 38.01 77.98 -52.18
N CYS A 985 39.13 78.14 -52.89
CA CYS A 985 39.28 79.18 -53.91
C CYS A 985 38.25 79.06 -55.06
N ARG A 986 37.89 77.83 -55.45
CA ARG A 986 36.85 77.58 -56.46
C ARG A 986 35.45 77.88 -55.94
N ILE A 987 35.18 77.64 -54.66
CA ILE A 987 33.92 78.02 -54.00
C ILE A 987 33.77 79.55 -54.02
N LEU A 988 34.84 80.28 -53.68
CA LEU A 988 34.85 81.75 -53.69
C LEU A 988 34.73 82.33 -55.11
N ALA A 989 35.38 81.73 -56.09
CA ALA A 989 35.29 82.14 -57.49
C ALA A 989 33.91 81.88 -58.14
N ARG A 990 33.01 81.15 -57.46
CA ARG A 990 31.61 80.96 -57.90
C ARG A 990 30.62 81.88 -57.18
N LYS A 991 31.02 82.50 -56.06
CA LYS A 991 30.21 83.46 -55.28
C LYS A 991 30.34 84.91 -55.78
N ASN A 992 31.43 85.24 -56.50
CA ASN A 992 31.64 86.49 -57.26
C ASN A 992 31.58 86.22 -58.76
#